data_AF-A0A561WHV0-F1
#
_entry.id   AF-A0A561WHV0-F1
#
_cell.length_a   1.000
_cell.length_b   1.000
_cell.length_c   1.000
_cell.angle_alpha   90.00
_cell.angle_beta   90.00
_cell.angle_gamma   90.00
#
_symmetry.space_group_name_H-M   'P 1'
#
loop_
_entity.id
_entity.type
_entity.pdbx_description
1 polymer ?
#
loop_
_entity_poly.entity_id
_entity_poly.type
_entity_poly.pdbx_seq_one_letter_code
_entity_poly.pdbx_strand_id
1 'polypeptide(L)'
;MPLVNVIPGEKIPTAPLNTRLPVWRIPGWLLVFVWLGRGTYRSVVLAARYWWITGPLVASWWITRTYGWPVLVGVVAGLGATGSAWWRLHPRTWLRFGWYPAVGRCRQLWTYRRGWVPVMTACGLASVHAGERWVPSLLGVRSDRWGDRVTVRLLPGQHPDDWAAAAPRLAYSFRLREARAYTAGRPDRVVLHFVRRDPLENTVGPLPVPALPDLSGLELGVREDGTAYRLRLTGSHVLIAGATNSGKGSVIWSLLRSLAAGIASGLVEVWAFDPKGGMELASGAPLFARFAYDEPEAMAGVLEEAVKRMRQRAARLRGVTRQHTPTVDEPLMVVIVDELAALTAYLTDRKVRDRIRESLGLLLSQGRAAGVHVVAALQDPRKDVLPFRDLFPTRIALRSPLMANKKGHRRFGNVRKLPSGRFQARYLGPDGIERKAPNTVDTERLAAQWRTLVESEIIRGEWQAPEAGDVHLARYGREWIAHRKLQPRTRENYEDLFRLHIEPTLGHLALGAIKPQTIRSWRGKLLEDGTSEPQAVKAYSLLRAVLNTAVREDEILKQSPCRIPGYDRYHTPERPVATVAQVLALAEQMPPRYVALITVAAFSRLRWGELAALRRCDVDMQGGTVRVPRKLAALKSGLEFGPPKSAAGIRVVALPAMARQALTRHLADFTGADPEALVFTGDKDMPLRTGNFRRAVKWSTALADAGMPVGFHFHDLRHTGNHLAAASGASTRELIHRMGHASMRTALIYQHATSERDREIAESMDKRIARSAKPKRAGQDKRRRREG
;
A
#
# COMPACT_ATOMS: atom_id res chain seq x y z
N MET A 1 39.05 -70.46 8.12
CA MET A 1 38.87 -69.40 9.14
C MET A 1 39.57 -68.15 8.60
N PRO A 2 38.94 -66.95 8.61
CA PRO A 2 38.57 -66.28 9.85
C PRO A 2 37.19 -65.59 9.90
N LEU A 3 36.69 -65.49 11.15
CA LEU A 3 35.91 -64.42 11.80
C LEU A 3 34.54 -64.02 11.21
N VAL A 4 33.52 -64.75 11.64
CA VAL A 4 32.13 -64.27 11.71
C VAL A 4 31.93 -63.61 13.08
N ASN A 5 31.68 -62.31 13.11
CA ASN A 5 31.11 -61.64 14.27
C ASN A 5 29.62 -61.98 14.34
N VAL A 6 29.22 -62.74 15.35
CA VAL A 6 27.82 -63.06 15.65
C VAL A 6 27.28 -61.99 16.60
N ILE A 7 26.22 -61.29 16.20
CA ILE A 7 25.38 -60.47 17.09
C ILE A 7 24.34 -61.43 17.71
N PRO A 8 24.15 -61.46 19.04
CA PRO A 8 23.13 -62.28 19.67
C PRO A 8 21.77 -61.58 19.61
N GLY A 9 20.76 -62.27 19.08
CA GLY A 9 19.36 -61.87 19.22
C GLY A 9 18.56 -61.77 17.92
N GLU A 10 18.30 -62.90 17.26
CA GLU A 10 17.07 -63.13 16.49
C GLU A 10 16.94 -64.63 16.21
N LYS A 11 15.84 -65.26 16.66
CA LYS A 11 15.48 -66.62 16.26
C LYS A 11 14.95 -66.54 14.83
N ILE A 12 15.67 -67.11 13.87
CA ILE A 12 15.15 -67.36 12.52
C ILE A 12 14.24 -68.61 12.60
N PRO A 13 12.93 -68.51 12.31
CA PRO A 13 12.09 -69.70 12.16
C PRO A 13 12.40 -70.35 10.80
N THR A 14 12.82 -71.61 10.84
CA THR A 14 12.85 -72.57 9.72
C THR A 14 13.54 -72.12 8.42
N ALA A 15 14.79 -72.52 8.23
CA ALA A 15 15.39 -72.58 6.90
C ALA A 15 14.79 -73.76 6.11
N PRO A 16 14.28 -73.58 4.87
CA PRO A 16 13.94 -74.70 4.02
C PRO A 16 15.22 -75.19 3.31
N LEU A 17 15.49 -76.49 3.46
CA LEU A 17 16.50 -77.29 2.76
C LEU A 17 17.99 -76.96 3.02
N ASN A 18 18.59 -77.71 3.96
CA ASN A 18 20.00 -78.08 3.89
C ASN A 18 20.21 -79.06 2.72
N THR A 19 20.41 -78.56 1.50
CA THR A 19 20.97 -79.38 0.43
C THR A 19 22.49 -79.37 0.56
N ARG A 20 23.08 -80.51 0.95
CA ARG A 20 24.51 -80.75 0.69
C ARG A 20 24.65 -80.82 -0.82
N LEU A 21 25.24 -79.80 -1.43
CA LEU A 21 25.60 -79.83 -2.85
C LEU A 21 26.50 -81.05 -3.10
N PRO A 22 26.26 -81.86 -4.14
CA PRO A 22 27.14 -82.97 -4.47
C PRO A 22 28.53 -82.40 -4.77
N VAL A 23 29.53 -82.89 -4.06
CA VAL A 23 30.93 -82.54 -4.33
C VAL A 23 31.36 -83.28 -5.58
N TRP A 24 31.17 -82.64 -6.74
CA TRP A 24 31.72 -83.13 -8.00
C TRP A 24 33.24 -82.92 -7.98
N ARG A 25 33.99 -84.02 -8.04
CA ARG A 25 35.44 -83.95 -8.29
C ARG A 25 35.65 -83.59 -9.76
N ILE A 26 35.75 -82.30 -10.05
CA ILE A 26 36.05 -81.79 -11.39
C ILE A 26 37.54 -82.02 -11.66
N PRO A 27 37.93 -82.69 -12.75
CA PRO A 27 39.33 -82.80 -13.14
C PRO A 27 39.95 -81.40 -13.31
N GLY A 28 41.15 -81.17 -12.75
CA GLY A 28 41.79 -79.86 -12.78
C GLY A 28 41.94 -79.25 -14.18
N TRP A 29 42.10 -80.09 -15.22
CA TRP A 29 42.19 -79.65 -16.60
C TRP A 29 40.88 -79.03 -17.12
N LEU A 30 39.70 -79.49 -16.68
CA LEU A 30 38.41 -78.93 -17.08
C LEU A 30 38.22 -77.53 -16.48
N LEU A 31 38.70 -77.34 -15.25
CA LEU A 31 38.78 -76.02 -14.62
C LEU A 31 39.72 -75.11 -15.41
N VAL A 32 40.93 -75.55 -15.75
CA VAL A 32 41.87 -74.77 -16.57
C VAL A 32 41.26 -74.41 -17.94
N PHE A 33 40.55 -75.33 -18.59
CA PHE A 33 39.89 -75.09 -19.87
C PHE A 33 38.74 -74.08 -19.77
N VAL A 34 37.90 -74.18 -18.73
CA VAL A 34 36.83 -73.20 -18.45
C VAL A 34 37.41 -71.83 -18.10
N TRP A 35 38.54 -71.78 -17.39
CA TRP A 35 39.25 -70.54 -17.06
C TRP A 35 39.90 -69.91 -18.30
N LEU A 36 40.54 -70.70 -19.16
CA LEU A 36 41.07 -70.27 -20.46
C LEU A 36 39.94 -69.75 -21.34
N GLY A 37 38.83 -70.49 -21.48
CA GLY A 37 37.66 -70.08 -22.24
C GLY A 37 37.00 -68.81 -21.70
N ARG A 38 36.89 -68.67 -20.38
CA ARG A 38 36.46 -67.40 -19.75
C ARG A 38 37.47 -66.28 -19.97
N GLY A 39 38.76 -66.59 -19.96
CA GLY A 39 39.85 -65.65 -20.20
C GLY A 39 39.84 -65.10 -21.62
N THR A 40 39.74 -65.97 -22.63
CA THR A 40 39.60 -65.58 -24.04
C THR A 40 38.30 -64.84 -24.27
N TYR A 41 37.16 -65.33 -23.77
CA TYR A 41 35.89 -64.60 -23.87
C TYR A 41 35.97 -63.19 -23.26
N ARG A 42 36.51 -63.06 -22.05
CA ARG A 42 36.71 -61.75 -21.41
C ARG A 42 37.66 -60.87 -22.20
N SER A 43 38.73 -61.43 -22.75
CA SER A 43 39.71 -60.69 -23.56
C SER A 43 39.11 -60.19 -24.87
N VAL A 44 38.32 -61.01 -25.55
CA VAL A 44 37.56 -60.64 -26.76
C VAL A 44 36.53 -59.56 -26.44
N VAL A 45 35.78 -59.73 -25.34
CA VAL A 45 34.80 -58.72 -24.89
C VAL A 45 35.49 -57.42 -24.51
N LEU A 46 36.63 -57.45 -23.81
CA LEU A 46 37.42 -56.24 -23.52
C LEU A 46 37.95 -55.61 -24.80
N ALA A 47 38.48 -56.39 -25.73
CA ALA A 47 39.00 -55.90 -27.01
C ALA A 47 37.91 -55.22 -27.85
N ALA A 48 36.71 -55.80 -27.91
CA ALA A 48 35.56 -55.23 -28.59
C ALA A 48 35.01 -53.99 -27.84
N ARG A 49 34.95 -54.04 -26.51
CA ARG A 49 34.40 -52.95 -25.67
C ARG A 49 35.32 -51.73 -25.61
N TYR A 50 36.63 -51.93 -25.75
CA TYR A 50 37.64 -50.87 -25.76
C TYR A 50 38.38 -50.77 -27.10
N TRP A 51 37.65 -50.96 -28.20
CA TRP A 51 38.17 -50.94 -29.59
C TRP A 51 38.99 -49.67 -29.94
N TRP A 52 38.74 -48.57 -29.25
CA TRP A 52 39.46 -47.30 -29.43
C TRP A 52 40.84 -47.26 -28.73
N ILE A 53 41.16 -48.24 -27.89
CA ILE A 53 42.51 -48.48 -27.34
C ILE A 53 43.15 -49.64 -28.08
N THR A 54 42.43 -50.76 -28.21
CA THR A 54 42.95 -51.96 -28.84
C THR A 54 43.14 -51.79 -30.35
N GLY A 55 42.27 -51.06 -31.03
CA GLY A 55 42.40 -50.73 -32.45
C GLY A 55 43.68 -49.96 -32.76
N PRO A 56 43.95 -48.80 -32.12
CA PRO A 56 45.21 -48.10 -32.31
C PRO A 56 46.44 -48.89 -31.89
N LEU A 57 46.37 -49.71 -30.84
CA LEU A 57 47.48 -50.58 -30.45
C LEU A 57 47.77 -51.66 -31.49
N VAL A 58 46.73 -52.34 -31.99
CA VAL A 58 46.84 -53.35 -33.05
C VAL A 58 47.31 -52.71 -34.35
N ALA A 59 46.78 -51.53 -34.71
CA ALA A 59 47.23 -50.77 -35.87
C ALA A 59 48.67 -50.29 -35.73
N SER A 60 49.08 -49.81 -34.55
CA SER A 60 50.46 -49.38 -34.30
C SER A 60 51.43 -50.56 -34.34
N TRP A 61 51.03 -51.70 -33.78
CA TRP A 61 51.81 -52.95 -33.84
C TRP A 61 51.91 -53.46 -35.29
N TRP A 62 50.82 -53.44 -36.04
CA TRP A 62 50.79 -53.83 -37.45
C TRP A 62 51.67 -52.89 -38.30
N ILE A 63 51.51 -51.56 -38.15
CA ILE A 63 52.32 -50.57 -38.87
C ILE A 63 53.81 -50.72 -38.56
N THR A 64 54.17 -50.89 -37.28
CA THR A 64 55.57 -51.05 -36.88
C THR A 64 56.17 -52.38 -37.36
N ARG A 65 55.39 -53.46 -37.39
CA ARG A 65 55.84 -54.77 -37.90
C ARG A 65 55.93 -54.83 -39.42
N THR A 66 55.06 -54.15 -40.15
CA THR A 66 54.98 -54.24 -41.61
C THR A 66 55.80 -53.14 -42.31
N TYR A 67 55.82 -51.91 -41.77
CA TYR A 67 56.42 -50.73 -42.43
C TYR A 67 57.52 -50.06 -41.60
N GLY A 68 57.80 -50.54 -40.38
CA GLY A 68 58.79 -49.97 -39.47
C GLY A 68 58.26 -48.78 -38.65
N TRP A 69 59.01 -48.43 -37.60
CA TRP A 69 58.64 -47.37 -36.67
C TRP A 69 58.64 -45.93 -37.26
N PRO A 70 59.44 -45.56 -38.29
CA PRO A 70 59.40 -44.21 -38.86
C PRO A 70 58.06 -43.90 -39.53
N VAL A 71 57.43 -44.89 -40.16
CA VAL A 71 56.10 -44.74 -40.79
C VAL A 71 55.02 -44.52 -39.74
N LEU A 72 55.10 -45.20 -38.59
CA LEU A 72 54.21 -44.93 -37.46
C LEU A 72 54.35 -43.47 -36.98
N VAL A 73 55.58 -42.96 -36.86
CA VAL A 73 55.84 -41.57 -36.48
C VAL A 73 55.23 -40.60 -37.51
N GLY A 74 55.40 -40.87 -38.81
CA GLY A 74 54.80 -40.06 -39.88
C GLY A 74 53.26 -40.04 -39.82
N VAL A 75 52.62 -41.20 -39.61
CA VAL A 75 51.16 -41.31 -39.47
C VAL A 75 50.66 -40.55 -38.25
N VAL A 76 51.32 -40.69 -37.10
CA VAL A 76 50.97 -39.96 -35.87
C VAL A 76 51.17 -38.46 -36.05
N ALA A 77 52.26 -38.04 -36.68
CA ALA A 77 52.52 -36.63 -36.99
C ALA A 77 51.46 -36.05 -37.94
N GLY A 78 51.07 -36.79 -38.98
CA GLY A 78 50.00 -36.39 -39.91
C GLY A 78 48.62 -36.26 -39.23
N LEU A 79 48.26 -37.21 -38.36
CA LEU A 79 47.04 -37.13 -37.54
C LEU A 79 47.10 -35.95 -36.55
N GLY A 80 48.26 -35.67 -35.98
CA GLY A 80 48.49 -34.49 -35.14
C GLY A 80 48.36 -33.18 -35.90
N ALA A 81 48.93 -33.10 -37.10
CA ALA A 81 48.85 -31.92 -37.97
C ALA A 81 47.42 -31.64 -38.43
N THR A 82 46.69 -32.67 -38.88
CA THR A 82 45.28 -32.56 -39.27
C THR A 82 44.38 -32.16 -38.10
N GLY A 83 44.59 -32.74 -36.91
CA GLY A 83 43.90 -32.32 -35.68
C GLY A 83 44.18 -30.86 -35.32
N SER A 84 45.44 -30.42 -35.46
CA SER A 84 45.85 -29.04 -35.21
C SER A 84 45.26 -28.05 -36.22
N ALA A 85 45.20 -28.44 -37.50
CA ALA A 85 44.55 -27.66 -38.55
C ALA A 85 43.04 -27.55 -38.30
N TRP A 86 42.37 -28.65 -37.92
CA TRP A 86 40.96 -28.64 -37.57
C TRP A 86 40.68 -27.74 -36.35
N TRP A 87 41.52 -27.78 -35.33
CA TRP A 87 41.43 -26.89 -34.18
C TRP A 87 41.55 -25.41 -34.56
N ARG A 88 42.48 -25.05 -35.45
CA ARG A 88 42.69 -23.65 -35.87
C ARG A 88 41.60 -23.12 -36.81
N LEU A 89 41.20 -23.92 -37.81
CA LEU A 89 40.26 -23.49 -38.84
C LEU A 89 38.80 -23.54 -38.36
N HIS A 90 38.44 -24.55 -37.56
CA HIS A 90 37.09 -24.72 -37.03
C HIS A 90 37.08 -25.08 -35.54
N PRO A 91 37.48 -24.15 -34.66
CA PRO A 91 37.61 -24.41 -33.23
C PRO A 91 36.31 -24.89 -32.56
N ARG A 92 35.16 -24.41 -33.04
CA ARG A 92 33.84 -24.80 -32.50
C ARG A 92 33.50 -26.27 -32.78
N THR A 93 33.79 -26.79 -33.97
CA THR A 93 33.50 -28.18 -34.33
C THR A 93 34.52 -29.14 -33.72
N TRP A 94 35.80 -28.75 -33.66
CA TRP A 94 36.83 -29.49 -32.93
C TRP A 94 36.47 -29.71 -31.46
N LEU A 95 36.06 -28.65 -30.76
CA LEU A 95 35.69 -28.75 -29.36
C LEU A 95 34.47 -29.68 -29.16
N ARG A 96 33.44 -29.53 -29.99
CA ARG A 96 32.17 -30.29 -29.87
C ARG A 96 32.33 -31.78 -30.20
N PHE A 97 33.06 -32.12 -31.26
CA PHE A 97 33.13 -33.49 -31.79
C PHE A 97 34.44 -34.22 -31.48
N GLY A 98 35.55 -33.49 -31.28
CA GLY A 98 36.86 -34.07 -30.95
C GLY A 98 37.14 -34.04 -29.46
N TRP A 99 37.38 -32.85 -28.91
CA TRP A 99 37.93 -32.68 -27.56
C TRP A 99 36.98 -33.11 -26.43
N TYR A 100 35.78 -32.53 -26.37
CA TYR A 100 34.86 -32.79 -25.24
C TYR A 100 34.34 -34.23 -25.15
N PRO A 101 34.06 -34.95 -26.25
CA PRO A 101 33.73 -36.37 -26.18
C PRO A 101 34.87 -37.23 -25.60
N ALA A 102 36.12 -36.95 -25.98
CA ALA A 102 37.29 -37.64 -25.44
C ALA A 102 37.44 -37.37 -23.93
N VAL A 103 37.32 -36.09 -23.52
CA VAL A 103 37.34 -35.68 -22.11
C VAL A 103 36.21 -36.34 -21.32
N GLY A 104 34.99 -36.42 -21.86
CA GLY A 104 33.85 -37.07 -21.22
C GLY A 104 34.07 -38.56 -20.98
N ARG A 105 34.63 -39.29 -21.95
CA ARG A 105 34.99 -40.70 -21.76
C ARG A 105 36.11 -40.89 -20.74
N CYS A 106 37.15 -40.06 -20.80
CA CYS A 106 38.23 -40.09 -19.83
C CYS A 106 37.69 -39.89 -18.40
N ARG A 107 36.86 -38.86 -18.19
CA ARG A 107 36.21 -38.60 -16.90
C ARG A 107 35.27 -39.71 -16.46
N GLN A 108 34.49 -40.28 -17.39
CA GLN A 108 33.63 -41.42 -17.08
C GLN A 108 34.43 -42.58 -16.48
N LEU A 109 35.58 -42.92 -17.06
CA LEU A 109 36.41 -44.04 -16.64
C LEU A 109 37.21 -43.73 -15.37
N TRP A 110 37.94 -42.61 -15.37
CA TRP A 110 38.97 -42.31 -14.38
C TRP A 110 38.45 -41.54 -13.17
N THR A 111 37.43 -40.70 -13.35
CA THR A 111 36.87 -39.89 -12.27
C THR A 111 35.63 -40.56 -11.69
N TYR A 112 34.60 -40.76 -12.51
CA TYR A 112 33.28 -41.17 -12.00
C TYR A 112 33.21 -42.65 -11.71
N ARG A 113 33.59 -43.55 -12.63
CA ARG A 113 33.50 -45.00 -12.42
C ARG A 113 34.35 -45.49 -11.25
N ARG A 114 35.56 -44.94 -11.06
CA ARG A 114 36.47 -45.32 -9.96
C ARG A 114 35.89 -45.02 -8.58
N GLY A 115 35.28 -43.84 -8.42
CA GLY A 115 34.67 -43.42 -7.15
C GLY A 115 33.18 -43.73 -7.01
N TRP A 116 32.54 -44.35 -8.01
CA TRP A 116 31.08 -44.39 -8.10
C TRP A 116 30.42 -45.07 -6.90
N VAL A 117 30.84 -46.31 -6.61
CA VAL A 117 30.29 -47.12 -5.53
C VAL A 117 30.44 -46.46 -4.15
N PRO A 118 31.64 -46.04 -3.71
CA PRO A 118 31.79 -45.41 -2.40
C PRO A 118 31.03 -44.08 -2.29
N VAL A 119 30.98 -43.27 -3.35
CA VAL A 119 30.27 -41.99 -3.33
C VAL A 119 28.75 -42.19 -3.27
N MET A 120 28.19 -43.15 -4.01
CA MET A 120 26.75 -43.46 -3.94
C MET A 120 26.37 -43.97 -2.54
N THR A 121 27.22 -44.78 -1.91
CA THR A 121 27.00 -45.23 -0.53
C THR A 121 27.08 -44.07 0.47
N ALA A 122 28.11 -43.22 0.39
CA ALA A 122 28.26 -42.07 1.29
C ALA A 122 27.14 -41.05 1.15
N CYS A 123 26.56 -40.91 -0.05
CA CYS A 123 25.44 -40.02 -0.31
C CYS A 123 24.07 -40.64 0.01
N GLY A 124 24.01 -41.89 0.50
CA GLY A 124 22.76 -42.59 0.82
C GLY A 124 21.91 -42.95 -0.40
N LEU A 125 22.53 -43.10 -1.58
CA LEU A 125 21.87 -43.44 -2.84
C LEU A 125 22.03 -44.93 -3.20
N ALA A 126 22.77 -45.69 -2.40
CA ALA A 126 22.82 -47.15 -2.49
C ALA A 126 21.82 -47.76 -1.50
N SER A 127 21.21 -48.89 -1.88
CA SER A 127 20.32 -49.66 -0.99
C SER A 127 20.94 -51.02 -0.67
N VAL A 128 20.58 -51.60 0.47
CA VAL A 128 20.94 -52.97 0.86
C VAL A 128 19.67 -53.79 0.89
N HIS A 129 19.62 -54.85 0.10
CA HIS A 129 18.48 -55.75 0.05
C HIS A 129 18.99 -57.20 0.08
N ALA A 130 18.46 -58.01 1.00
CA ALA A 130 18.88 -59.41 1.20
C ALA A 130 20.41 -59.62 1.35
N GLY A 131 21.10 -58.67 1.99
CA GLY A 131 22.57 -58.72 2.18
C GLY A 131 23.39 -58.29 0.95
N GLU A 132 22.76 -58.07 -0.20
CA GLU A 132 23.42 -57.55 -1.40
C GLU A 132 23.30 -56.02 -1.49
N ARG A 133 24.39 -55.37 -1.90
CA ARG A 133 24.43 -53.91 -2.09
C ARG A 133 24.03 -53.54 -3.51
N TRP A 134 22.91 -52.84 -3.63
CA TRP A 134 22.40 -52.34 -4.90
C TRP A 134 22.84 -50.89 -5.08
N VAL A 135 23.55 -50.62 -6.17
CA VAL A 135 24.09 -49.29 -6.49
C VAL A 135 23.53 -48.82 -7.83
N PRO A 136 23.07 -47.55 -7.93
CA PRO A 136 22.61 -46.98 -9.19
C PRO A 136 23.69 -47.08 -10.28
N SER A 137 23.31 -47.34 -11.54
CA SER A 137 24.30 -47.56 -12.61
C SER A 137 24.61 -46.29 -13.41
N LEU A 138 25.90 -45.99 -13.55
CA LEU A 138 26.41 -44.90 -14.38
C LEU A 138 26.33 -45.27 -15.87
N LEU A 139 25.44 -44.61 -16.62
CA LEU A 139 25.20 -44.89 -18.03
C LEU A 139 26.19 -44.16 -18.94
N GLY A 140 26.42 -42.87 -18.72
CA GLY A 140 27.24 -42.05 -19.62
C GLY A 140 27.62 -40.69 -19.04
N VAL A 141 28.71 -40.12 -19.55
CA VAL A 141 29.17 -38.77 -19.21
C VAL A 141 29.42 -37.98 -20.48
N ARG A 142 28.82 -36.79 -20.56
CA ARG A 142 29.11 -35.80 -21.60
C ARG A 142 29.72 -34.58 -20.95
N SER A 143 30.92 -34.20 -21.36
CA SER A 143 31.59 -33.01 -20.86
C SER A 143 31.36 -31.83 -21.79
N ASP A 144 31.39 -30.62 -21.24
CA ASP A 144 31.52 -29.37 -21.98
C ASP A 144 32.51 -28.44 -21.26
N ARG A 145 32.54 -27.16 -21.67
CA ARG A 145 33.42 -26.14 -21.08
C ARG A 145 33.14 -25.91 -19.60
N TRP A 146 31.89 -26.05 -19.17
CA TRP A 146 31.39 -25.61 -17.88
C TRP A 146 31.24 -26.76 -16.89
N GLY A 147 30.89 -27.95 -17.39
CA GLY A 147 30.57 -29.08 -16.53
C GLY A 147 30.58 -30.45 -17.21
N ASP A 148 30.03 -31.41 -16.48
CA ASP A 148 29.75 -32.78 -16.92
C ASP A 148 28.25 -33.07 -16.74
N ARG A 149 27.60 -33.56 -17.80
CA ARG A 149 26.28 -34.17 -17.74
C ARG A 149 26.43 -35.67 -17.58
N VAL A 150 26.06 -36.17 -16.40
CA VAL A 150 26.20 -37.57 -15.98
C VAL A 150 24.82 -38.22 -15.97
N THR A 151 24.59 -39.19 -16.83
CA THR A 151 23.33 -39.93 -16.89
C THR A 151 23.41 -41.18 -16.02
N VAL A 152 22.44 -41.33 -15.12
CA VAL A 152 22.37 -42.43 -14.15
C VAL A 152 21.04 -43.15 -14.29
N ARG A 153 21.06 -44.47 -14.13
CA ARG A 153 19.85 -45.28 -13.97
C ARG A 153 19.51 -45.41 -12.49
N LEU A 154 18.28 -45.07 -12.15
CA LEU A 154 17.71 -45.15 -10.81
C LEU A 154 17.54 -46.60 -10.35
N LEU A 155 17.60 -46.83 -9.05
CA LEU A 155 17.15 -48.10 -8.45
C LEU A 155 15.62 -48.12 -8.31
N PRO A 156 14.98 -49.30 -8.31
CA PRO A 156 13.55 -49.40 -7.99
C PRO A 156 13.22 -48.70 -6.67
N GLY A 157 12.19 -47.85 -6.68
CA GLY A 157 11.77 -47.07 -5.51
C GLY A 157 12.47 -45.72 -5.31
N GLN A 158 13.52 -45.40 -6.07
CA GLN A 158 14.14 -44.07 -6.04
C GLN A 158 13.39 -43.06 -6.92
N HIS A 159 13.26 -41.82 -6.44
CA HIS A 159 12.69 -40.70 -7.15
C HIS A 159 13.78 -39.68 -7.54
N PRO A 160 13.64 -38.92 -8.65
CA PRO A 160 14.57 -37.83 -8.98
C PRO A 160 14.80 -36.81 -7.86
N ASP A 161 13.82 -36.61 -6.96
CA ASP A 161 13.95 -35.72 -5.81
C ASP A 161 14.96 -36.22 -4.77
N ASP A 162 15.11 -37.55 -4.61
CA ASP A 162 16.13 -38.14 -3.72
C ASP A 162 17.54 -37.77 -4.20
N TRP A 163 17.71 -37.73 -5.53
CA TRP A 163 18.95 -37.33 -6.18
C TRP A 163 19.17 -35.83 -6.11
N ALA A 164 18.11 -35.02 -6.21
CA ALA A 164 18.19 -33.58 -5.98
C ALA A 164 18.62 -33.27 -4.53
N ALA A 165 18.08 -34.00 -3.54
CA ALA A 165 18.46 -33.87 -2.13
C ALA A 165 19.90 -34.33 -1.86
N ALA A 166 20.38 -35.34 -2.58
CA ALA A 166 21.76 -35.82 -2.48
C ALA A 166 22.77 -34.98 -3.28
N ALA A 167 22.31 -34.11 -4.18
CA ALA A 167 23.17 -33.38 -5.11
C ALA A 167 24.31 -32.59 -4.42
N PRO A 168 24.09 -31.82 -3.34
CA PRO A 168 25.18 -31.13 -2.66
C PRO A 168 26.27 -32.08 -2.15
N ARG A 169 25.88 -33.23 -1.58
CA ARG A 169 26.83 -34.27 -1.09
C ARG A 169 27.61 -34.90 -2.23
N LEU A 170 26.98 -35.10 -3.39
CA LEU A 170 27.63 -35.58 -4.61
C LEU A 170 28.67 -34.57 -5.12
N ALA A 171 28.36 -33.27 -5.10
CA ALA A 171 29.29 -32.22 -5.49
C ALA A 171 30.56 -32.26 -4.63
N TYR A 172 30.41 -32.26 -3.30
CA TYR A 172 31.54 -32.33 -2.37
C TYR A 172 32.35 -33.63 -2.53
N SER A 173 31.66 -34.76 -2.68
CA SER A 173 32.30 -36.08 -2.82
C SER A 173 33.15 -36.18 -4.10
N PHE A 174 32.73 -35.53 -5.18
CA PHE A 174 33.48 -35.47 -6.44
C PHE A 174 34.36 -34.22 -6.59
N ARG A 175 34.48 -33.38 -5.54
CA ARG A 175 35.26 -32.12 -5.52
C ARG A 175 34.86 -31.15 -6.65
N LEU A 176 33.56 -30.99 -6.83
CA LEU A 176 32.94 -30.09 -7.81
C LEU A 176 32.36 -28.86 -7.12
N ARG A 177 32.17 -27.76 -7.85
CA ARG A 177 31.57 -26.53 -7.29
C ARG A 177 30.10 -26.74 -6.95
N GLU A 178 29.36 -27.38 -7.85
CA GLU A 178 27.94 -27.61 -7.69
C GLU A 178 27.50 -28.87 -8.43
N ALA A 179 26.43 -29.50 -7.94
CA ALA A 179 25.74 -30.58 -8.62
C ALA A 179 24.23 -30.34 -8.56
N ARG A 180 23.54 -30.64 -9.66
CA ARG A 180 22.08 -30.56 -9.77
C ARG A 180 21.53 -31.80 -10.45
N ALA A 181 20.35 -32.24 -10.04
CA ALA A 181 19.67 -33.39 -10.63
C ALA A 181 18.46 -32.92 -11.45
N TYR A 182 18.33 -33.42 -12.67
CA TYR A 182 17.20 -33.16 -13.56
C TYR A 182 16.57 -34.49 -13.97
N THR A 183 15.25 -34.49 -14.08
CA THR A 183 14.50 -35.63 -14.64
C THR A 183 14.87 -35.80 -16.11
N ALA A 184 15.22 -37.03 -16.49
CA ALA A 184 15.41 -37.35 -17.90
C ALA A 184 14.05 -37.55 -18.59
N GLY A 185 14.01 -37.52 -19.92
CA GLY A 185 12.79 -37.88 -20.68
C GLY A 185 12.31 -39.33 -20.47
N ARG A 186 13.06 -40.16 -19.72
CA ARG A 186 12.67 -41.51 -19.33
C ARG A 186 12.63 -41.62 -17.79
N PRO A 187 11.62 -42.31 -17.22
CA PRO A 187 11.39 -42.35 -15.78
C PRO A 187 12.45 -43.16 -15.00
N ASP A 188 13.18 -44.07 -15.66
CA ASP A 188 14.24 -44.88 -15.03
C ASP A 188 15.58 -44.13 -14.87
N ARG A 189 15.63 -42.84 -15.23
CA ARG A 189 16.89 -42.09 -15.36
C ARG A 189 16.84 -40.70 -14.76
N VAL A 190 17.98 -40.31 -14.21
CA VAL A 190 18.27 -38.95 -13.78
C VAL A 190 19.52 -38.45 -14.50
N VAL A 191 19.53 -37.16 -14.87
CA VAL A 191 20.71 -36.49 -15.40
C VAL A 191 21.25 -35.57 -14.31
N LEU A 192 22.48 -35.84 -13.89
CA LEU A 192 23.21 -34.96 -12.98
C LEU A 192 24.04 -33.97 -13.80
N HIS A 193 23.89 -32.69 -13.52
CA HIS A 193 24.75 -31.65 -14.04
C HIS A 193 25.77 -31.27 -12.98
N PHE A 194 27.03 -31.55 -13.27
CA PHE A 194 28.18 -31.31 -12.40
C PHE A 194 28.95 -30.10 -12.90
N VAL A 195 28.83 -28.98 -12.17
CA VAL A 195 29.42 -27.70 -12.55
C VAL A 195 30.87 -27.62 -12.06
N ARG A 196 31.79 -27.36 -12.98
CA ARG A 196 33.21 -27.12 -12.68
C ARG A 196 33.59 -25.66 -12.74
N ARG A 197 33.07 -24.98 -13.76
CA ARG A 197 33.26 -23.55 -13.98
C ARG A 197 31.86 -22.96 -14.11
N ASP A 198 31.62 -21.89 -13.37
CA ASP A 198 30.33 -21.23 -13.42
C ASP A 198 30.29 -20.32 -14.68
N PRO A 199 29.39 -20.58 -15.65
CA PRO A 199 29.25 -19.73 -16.84
C PRO A 199 28.79 -18.32 -16.51
N LEU A 200 28.25 -18.10 -15.30
CA LEU A 200 27.73 -16.83 -14.82
C LEU A 200 28.65 -16.18 -13.77
N GLU A 201 29.87 -16.72 -13.58
CA GLU A 201 30.88 -16.15 -12.67
C GLU A 201 31.27 -14.73 -13.06
N ASN A 202 31.34 -14.47 -14.37
CA ASN A 202 31.57 -13.14 -14.93
C ASN A 202 30.30 -12.62 -15.60
N THR A 203 30.12 -11.30 -15.60
CA THR A 203 28.99 -10.65 -16.28
C THR A 203 28.96 -11.07 -17.76
N VAL A 204 27.82 -11.61 -18.17
CA VAL A 204 27.58 -11.97 -19.57
C VAL A 204 27.46 -10.67 -20.37
N GLY A 205 28.40 -10.45 -21.29
CA GLY A 205 28.34 -9.30 -22.18
C GLY A 205 27.14 -9.35 -23.13
N PRO A 206 26.79 -8.22 -23.78
CA PRO A 206 25.66 -8.16 -24.71
C PRO A 206 25.81 -9.17 -25.86
N LEU A 207 24.76 -9.95 -26.11
CA LEU A 207 24.73 -10.91 -27.22
C LEU A 207 24.74 -10.18 -28.58
N PRO A 208 25.26 -10.80 -29.65
CA PRO A 208 25.23 -10.22 -30.99
C PRO A 208 23.78 -9.98 -31.43
N VAL A 209 23.55 -8.88 -32.16
CA VAL A 209 22.22 -8.58 -32.74
C VAL A 209 21.95 -9.60 -33.86
N PRO A 210 20.84 -10.34 -33.82
CA PRO A 210 20.52 -11.29 -34.87
C PRO A 210 20.13 -10.55 -36.15
N ALA A 211 20.45 -11.12 -37.32
CA ALA A 211 20.07 -10.55 -38.61
C ALA A 211 18.55 -10.51 -38.83
N LEU A 212 17.82 -11.49 -38.27
CA LEU A 212 16.36 -11.54 -38.22
C LEU A 212 15.92 -11.93 -36.81
N PRO A 213 14.90 -11.26 -36.22
CA PRO A 213 14.41 -11.60 -34.90
C PRO A 213 13.62 -12.93 -34.92
N ASP A 214 14.07 -13.93 -34.16
CA ASP A 214 13.30 -15.15 -33.90
C ASP A 214 12.35 -14.93 -32.71
N LEU A 215 11.14 -14.45 -33.01
CA LEU A 215 10.10 -14.16 -32.01
C LEU A 215 9.68 -15.39 -31.17
N SER A 216 9.96 -16.60 -31.68
CA SER A 216 9.65 -17.86 -30.99
C SER A 216 10.73 -18.25 -29.96
N GLY A 217 11.92 -17.65 -30.03
CA GLY A 217 13.08 -18.01 -29.22
C GLY A 217 14.15 -16.92 -29.15
N LEU A 218 13.78 -15.71 -28.71
CA LEU A 218 14.68 -14.57 -28.56
C LEU A 218 15.79 -14.88 -27.55
N GLU A 219 17.05 -14.83 -27.99
CA GLU A 219 18.20 -15.08 -27.11
C GLU A 219 18.43 -13.86 -26.20
N LEU A 220 18.25 -14.00 -24.89
CA LEU A 220 18.42 -12.87 -23.94
C LEU A 220 19.66 -12.97 -23.07
N GLY A 221 20.26 -14.16 -22.97
CA GLY A 221 21.39 -14.39 -22.09
C GLY A 221 21.89 -15.82 -22.12
N VAL A 222 22.58 -16.22 -21.07
CA VAL A 222 23.21 -17.53 -20.93
C VAL A 222 22.62 -18.25 -19.71
N ARG A 223 22.36 -19.54 -19.83
CA ARG A 223 21.90 -20.41 -18.75
C ARG A 223 23.07 -20.91 -17.91
N GLU A 224 22.77 -21.47 -16.75
CA GLU A 224 23.72 -22.15 -15.86
C GLU A 224 24.45 -23.35 -16.47
N ASP A 225 23.94 -23.93 -17.57
CA ASP A 225 24.63 -24.97 -18.34
C ASP A 225 25.42 -24.40 -19.53
N GLY A 226 25.55 -23.07 -19.59
CA GLY A 226 26.25 -22.35 -20.64
C GLY A 226 25.53 -22.28 -21.98
N THR A 227 24.30 -22.81 -22.09
CA THR A 227 23.49 -22.69 -23.31
C THR A 227 22.73 -21.36 -23.35
N ALA A 228 22.23 -20.96 -24.52
CA ALA A 228 21.49 -19.70 -24.65
C ALA A 228 20.14 -19.76 -23.90
N TYR A 229 19.84 -18.71 -23.14
CA TYR A 229 18.50 -18.48 -22.61
C TYR A 229 17.64 -17.87 -23.71
N ARG A 230 16.60 -18.60 -24.13
CA ARG A 230 15.66 -18.21 -25.18
C ARG A 230 14.29 -17.91 -24.59
N LEU A 231 13.75 -16.74 -24.91
CA LEU A 231 12.42 -16.29 -24.52
C LEU A 231 11.48 -16.36 -25.73
N ARG A 232 10.33 -17.02 -25.55
CA ARG A 232 9.25 -17.00 -26.53
C ARG A 232 8.38 -15.76 -26.32
N LEU A 233 8.40 -14.83 -27.25
CA LEU A 233 7.53 -13.65 -27.23
C LEU A 233 6.22 -13.89 -27.99
N THR A 234 6.28 -14.65 -29.09
CA THR A 234 5.08 -14.98 -29.90
C THR A 234 4.01 -15.66 -29.06
N GLY A 235 2.83 -15.02 -29.00
CA GLY A 235 1.68 -15.54 -28.26
C GLY A 235 1.86 -15.54 -26.75
N SER A 236 2.78 -14.76 -26.18
CA SER A 236 2.99 -14.65 -24.73
C SER A 236 2.99 -13.20 -24.23
N HIS A 237 2.79 -13.05 -22.92
CA HIS A 237 3.08 -11.83 -22.16
C HIS A 237 4.12 -12.16 -21.11
N VAL A 238 5.01 -11.24 -20.83
CA VAL A 238 6.20 -11.50 -20.02
C VAL A 238 6.17 -10.59 -18.79
N LEU A 239 6.25 -11.21 -17.61
CA LEU A 239 6.39 -10.49 -16.34
C LEU A 239 7.81 -10.71 -15.79
N ILE A 240 8.54 -9.63 -15.51
CA ILE A 240 9.90 -9.66 -14.98
C ILE A 240 9.86 -9.17 -13.53
N ALA A 241 9.96 -10.08 -12.57
CA ALA A 241 9.91 -9.75 -11.14
C ALA A 241 11.30 -9.80 -10.51
N GLY A 242 11.70 -8.75 -9.77
CA GLY A 242 13.00 -8.74 -9.10
C GLY A 242 13.25 -7.48 -8.27
N ALA A 243 14.03 -7.61 -7.20
CA ALA A 243 14.46 -6.51 -6.34
C ALA A 243 15.16 -5.39 -7.12
N THR A 244 15.37 -4.24 -6.48
CA THR A 244 16.32 -3.24 -6.98
C THR A 244 17.69 -3.87 -7.22
N ASN A 245 18.36 -3.47 -8.31
CA ASN A 245 19.66 -3.99 -8.72
C ASN A 245 19.70 -5.52 -8.94
N SER A 246 18.57 -6.13 -9.32
CA SER A 246 18.50 -7.57 -9.64
C SER A 246 18.76 -7.89 -11.12
N GLY A 247 18.91 -6.87 -11.96
CA GLY A 247 19.14 -7.02 -13.41
C GLY A 247 17.89 -6.91 -14.29
N LYS A 248 16.77 -6.36 -13.78
CA LYS A 248 15.53 -6.17 -14.57
C LYS A 248 15.78 -5.42 -15.87
N GLY A 249 16.48 -4.27 -15.78
CA GLY A 249 16.87 -3.49 -16.96
C GLY A 249 17.69 -4.31 -17.95
N SER A 250 18.63 -5.14 -17.51
CA SER A 250 19.42 -6.01 -18.40
C SER A 250 18.54 -6.99 -19.18
N VAL A 251 17.48 -7.54 -18.58
CA VAL A 251 16.54 -8.42 -19.29
C VAL A 251 15.75 -7.64 -20.36
N ILE A 252 15.28 -6.43 -20.04
CA ILE A 252 14.56 -5.57 -20.98
C ILE A 252 15.48 -5.16 -22.14
N TRP A 253 16.71 -4.74 -21.85
CA TRP A 253 17.68 -4.34 -22.87
C TRP A 253 18.17 -5.50 -23.73
N SER A 254 18.36 -6.69 -23.16
CA SER A 254 18.61 -7.90 -23.94
C SER A 254 17.44 -8.25 -24.88
N LEU A 255 16.19 -8.04 -24.42
CA LEU A 255 15.02 -8.22 -25.26
C LEU A 255 15.00 -7.22 -26.43
N LEU A 256 15.20 -5.93 -26.14
CA LEU A 256 15.27 -4.87 -27.15
C LEU A 256 16.36 -5.16 -28.18
N ARG A 257 17.53 -5.61 -27.72
CA ARG A 257 18.66 -5.97 -28.59
C ARG A 257 18.35 -7.15 -29.50
N SER A 258 17.65 -8.16 -29.00
CA SER A 258 17.21 -9.31 -29.82
C SER A 258 16.06 -8.99 -30.77
N LEU A 259 15.35 -7.88 -30.53
CA LEU A 259 14.34 -7.32 -31.43
C LEU A 259 14.89 -6.26 -32.39
N ALA A 260 16.14 -5.80 -32.21
CA ALA A 260 16.66 -4.60 -32.88
C ALA A 260 16.57 -4.64 -34.40
N ALA A 261 16.86 -5.77 -35.05
CA ALA A 261 16.71 -5.92 -36.50
C ALA A 261 15.25 -5.80 -36.95
N GLY A 262 14.29 -6.27 -36.15
CA GLY A 262 12.86 -6.11 -36.41
C GLY A 262 12.34 -4.70 -36.17
N ILE A 263 12.92 -3.98 -35.20
CA ILE A 263 12.63 -2.56 -34.97
C ILE A 263 13.13 -1.74 -36.16
N ALA A 264 14.37 -1.98 -36.58
CA ALA A 264 14.99 -1.27 -37.70
C ALA A 264 14.28 -1.51 -39.04
N SER A 265 13.73 -2.71 -39.27
CA SER A 265 12.97 -3.04 -40.48
C SER A 265 11.50 -2.62 -40.44
N GLY A 266 11.02 -2.11 -39.30
CA GLY A 266 9.60 -1.79 -39.11
C GLY A 266 8.69 -3.01 -38.91
N LEU A 267 9.24 -4.22 -38.74
CA LEU A 267 8.46 -5.43 -38.44
C LEU A 267 7.95 -5.47 -36.99
N VAL A 268 8.63 -4.74 -36.09
CA VAL A 268 8.34 -4.66 -34.65
C VAL A 268 8.23 -3.20 -34.23
N GLU A 269 7.13 -2.85 -33.58
CA GLU A 269 6.88 -1.52 -33.03
C GLU A 269 6.93 -1.60 -31.50
N VAL A 270 7.86 -0.88 -30.87
CA VAL A 270 8.01 -0.88 -29.40
C VAL A 270 7.35 0.35 -28.79
N TRP A 271 6.51 0.12 -27.79
CA TRP A 271 5.79 1.13 -27.02
C TRP A 271 6.28 1.07 -25.59
N ALA A 272 7.08 2.04 -25.17
CA ALA A 272 7.80 2.02 -23.90
C ALA A 272 7.19 2.97 -22.87
N PHE A 273 7.06 2.50 -21.64
CA PHE A 273 6.53 3.21 -20.49
C PHE A 273 7.54 3.21 -19.35
N ASP A 274 8.01 4.39 -18.98
CA ASP A 274 8.97 4.59 -17.88
C ASP A 274 8.38 5.56 -16.83
N PRO A 275 7.66 5.04 -15.83
CA PRO A 275 7.04 5.86 -14.79
C PRO A 275 8.01 6.40 -13.73
N LYS A 276 9.33 6.21 -13.89
CA LYS A 276 10.36 6.65 -12.93
C LYS A 276 11.32 7.68 -13.53
N GLY A 277 10.82 8.76 -14.11
CA GLY A 277 11.71 9.83 -14.59
C GLY A 277 12.37 9.56 -15.95
N GLY A 278 11.99 8.50 -16.66
CA GLY A 278 12.68 8.08 -17.89
C GLY A 278 14.08 7.49 -17.67
N MET A 279 14.50 7.25 -16.43
CA MET A 279 15.89 6.91 -16.10
C MET A 279 16.37 5.57 -16.66
N GLU A 280 15.46 4.65 -16.97
CA GLU A 280 15.80 3.26 -17.35
C GLU A 280 15.69 3.04 -18.87
N LEU A 281 14.74 3.72 -19.53
CA LEU A 281 14.44 3.54 -20.95
C LEU A 281 14.77 4.75 -21.84
N ALA A 282 15.00 5.96 -21.30
CA ALA A 282 15.18 7.16 -22.13
C ALA A 282 16.35 7.07 -23.13
N SER A 283 17.43 6.35 -22.80
CA SER A 283 18.55 6.13 -23.73
C SER A 283 18.17 5.38 -25.00
N GLY A 284 17.02 4.69 -24.98
CA GLY A 284 16.44 3.95 -26.10
C GLY A 284 15.32 4.68 -26.81
N ALA A 285 15.03 5.95 -26.48
CA ALA A 285 13.91 6.69 -27.07
C ALA A 285 13.82 6.62 -28.61
N PRO A 286 14.93 6.66 -29.38
CA PRO A 286 14.87 6.50 -30.84
C PRO A 286 14.38 5.13 -31.33
N LEU A 287 14.38 4.11 -30.47
CA LEU A 287 13.91 2.75 -30.78
C LEU A 287 12.40 2.58 -30.56
N PHE A 288 11.74 3.56 -29.93
CA PHE A 288 10.35 3.45 -29.51
C PHE A 288 9.43 4.30 -30.39
N ALA A 289 8.40 3.68 -30.95
CA ALA A 289 7.38 4.41 -31.72
C ALA A 289 6.46 5.25 -30.82
N ARG A 290 6.31 4.84 -29.56
CA ARG A 290 5.68 5.60 -28.49
C ARG A 290 6.55 5.48 -27.24
N PHE A 291 6.88 6.62 -26.64
CA PHE A 291 7.59 6.67 -25.37
C PHE A 291 6.81 7.59 -24.43
N ALA A 292 6.31 7.04 -23.33
CA ALA A 292 5.58 7.77 -22.30
C ALA A 292 6.35 7.71 -20.98
N TYR A 293 6.66 8.88 -20.42
CA TYR A 293 7.39 9.05 -19.17
C TYR A 293 6.72 10.16 -18.31
N ASP A 294 6.88 10.07 -17.00
CA ASP A 294 6.47 11.02 -15.95
C ASP A 294 4.99 11.40 -15.77
N GLU A 295 4.20 11.55 -16.83
CA GLU A 295 2.81 12.01 -16.74
C GLU A 295 1.82 10.82 -16.82
N PRO A 296 1.11 10.48 -15.72
CA PRO A 296 0.20 9.33 -15.69
C PRO A 296 -0.95 9.42 -16.68
N GLU A 297 -1.43 10.64 -16.96
CA GLU A 297 -2.53 10.88 -17.89
C GLU A 297 -2.10 10.58 -19.34
N ALA A 298 -0.90 11.02 -19.73
CA ALA A 298 -0.32 10.68 -21.02
C ALA A 298 -0.12 9.17 -21.18
N MET A 299 0.37 8.49 -20.13
CA MET A 299 0.52 7.03 -20.13
C MET A 299 -0.81 6.30 -20.29
N ALA A 300 -1.87 6.77 -19.62
CA ALA A 300 -3.21 6.24 -19.80
C ALA A 300 -3.69 6.39 -21.26
N GLY A 301 -3.49 7.58 -21.86
CA GLY A 301 -3.83 7.85 -23.25
C GLY A 301 -3.10 6.94 -24.25
N VAL A 302 -1.79 6.72 -24.06
CA VAL A 302 -1.02 5.80 -24.92
C VAL A 302 -1.50 4.35 -24.76
N LEU A 303 -1.80 3.89 -23.54
CA LEU A 303 -2.37 2.54 -23.35
C LEU A 303 -3.73 2.38 -24.02
N GLU A 304 -4.57 3.42 -23.98
CA GLU A 304 -5.86 3.44 -24.67
C GLU A 304 -5.69 3.41 -26.21
N GLU A 305 -4.69 4.11 -26.75
CA GLU A 305 -4.31 4.01 -28.17
C GLU A 305 -3.91 2.57 -28.54
N ALA A 306 -3.12 1.90 -27.69
CA ALA A 306 -2.73 0.50 -27.90
C ALA A 306 -3.94 -0.43 -27.92
N VAL A 307 -4.89 -0.25 -26.98
CA VAL A 307 -6.15 -1.01 -26.95
C VAL A 307 -6.99 -0.75 -28.21
N LYS A 308 -7.04 0.50 -28.69
CA LYS A 308 -7.75 0.86 -29.92
C LYS A 308 -7.16 0.12 -31.14
N ARG A 309 -5.84 0.13 -31.30
CA ARG A 309 -5.16 -0.60 -32.38
C ARG A 309 -5.38 -2.11 -32.28
N MET A 310 -5.27 -2.68 -31.07
CA MET A 310 -5.57 -4.08 -30.80
C MET A 310 -6.99 -4.45 -31.25
N ARG A 311 -8.01 -3.64 -30.90
CA ARG A 311 -9.41 -3.90 -31.27
C ARG A 311 -9.64 -3.80 -32.78
N GLN A 312 -9.07 -2.82 -33.44
CA GLN A 312 -9.17 -2.67 -34.91
C GLN A 312 -8.58 -3.89 -35.62
N ARG A 313 -7.41 -4.34 -35.19
CA ARG A 313 -6.76 -5.53 -35.75
C ARG A 313 -7.54 -6.81 -35.43
N ALA A 314 -8.00 -6.98 -34.20
CA ALA A 314 -8.83 -8.13 -33.81
C ALA A 314 -10.15 -8.20 -34.61
N ALA A 315 -10.74 -7.07 -34.96
CA ALA A 315 -11.93 -7.02 -35.82
C ALA A 315 -11.63 -7.52 -37.24
N ARG A 316 -10.48 -7.16 -37.81
CA ARG A 316 -10.03 -7.65 -39.14
C ARG A 316 -9.70 -9.14 -39.14
N LEU A 317 -9.07 -9.64 -38.08
CA LEU A 317 -8.66 -11.05 -37.98
C LEU A 317 -9.84 -12.00 -37.67
N ARG A 318 -10.98 -11.46 -37.21
CA ARG A 318 -12.16 -12.24 -36.82
C ARG A 318 -12.67 -13.08 -37.99
N GLY A 319 -12.62 -14.40 -37.83
CA GLY A 319 -13.09 -15.35 -38.86
C GLY A 319 -12.06 -15.68 -39.94
N VAL A 320 -10.88 -15.05 -39.95
CA VAL A 320 -9.83 -15.27 -40.96
C VAL A 320 -8.67 -16.09 -40.39
N THR A 321 -8.04 -15.61 -39.32
CA THR A 321 -6.88 -16.28 -38.69
C THR A 321 -6.92 -16.15 -37.17
N ARG A 322 -6.44 -17.18 -36.45
CA ARG A 322 -6.42 -17.19 -34.97
C ARG A 322 -5.31 -16.34 -34.35
N GLN A 323 -4.23 -16.04 -35.08
CA GLN A 323 -3.09 -15.27 -34.60
C GLN A 323 -2.59 -14.32 -35.68
N HIS A 324 -2.26 -13.09 -35.27
CA HIS A 324 -1.62 -12.09 -36.12
C HIS A 324 -0.23 -12.55 -36.57
N THR A 325 0.06 -12.38 -37.87
CA THR A 325 1.40 -12.54 -38.42
C THR A 325 1.97 -11.16 -38.74
N PRO A 326 3.08 -10.73 -38.11
CA PRO A 326 3.64 -9.40 -38.31
C PRO A 326 4.07 -9.13 -39.76
N THR A 327 3.78 -7.94 -40.25
CA THR A 327 4.29 -7.38 -41.52
C THR A 327 4.79 -5.96 -41.28
N VAL A 328 5.43 -5.34 -42.28
CA VAL A 328 5.89 -3.94 -42.17
C VAL A 328 4.70 -2.97 -42.04
N ASP A 329 3.59 -3.24 -42.74
CA ASP A 329 2.36 -2.43 -42.65
C ASP A 329 1.58 -2.67 -41.36
N GLU A 330 1.65 -3.89 -40.82
CA GLU A 330 1.02 -4.28 -39.55
C GLU A 330 2.04 -4.92 -38.59
N PRO A 331 2.89 -4.11 -37.94
CA PRO A 331 3.97 -4.62 -37.11
C PRO A 331 3.49 -5.34 -35.86
N LEU A 332 4.36 -6.18 -35.31
CA LEU A 332 4.22 -6.72 -33.96
C LEU A 332 4.35 -5.58 -32.95
N MET A 333 3.33 -5.38 -32.11
CA MET A 333 3.39 -4.35 -31.08
C MET A 333 3.92 -4.93 -29.78
N VAL A 334 5.01 -4.38 -29.26
CA VAL A 334 5.60 -4.79 -27.98
C VAL A 334 5.49 -3.64 -26.99
N VAL A 335 4.59 -3.79 -26.02
CA VAL A 335 4.35 -2.82 -24.95
C VAL A 335 5.29 -3.14 -23.78
N ILE A 336 6.27 -2.29 -23.52
CA ILE A 336 7.27 -2.45 -22.46
C ILE A 336 6.95 -1.50 -21.30
N VAL A 337 6.87 -2.03 -20.08
CA VAL A 337 6.65 -1.24 -18.86
C VAL A 337 7.75 -1.55 -17.86
N ASP A 338 8.59 -0.56 -17.48
CA ASP A 338 9.73 -0.81 -16.57
C ASP A 338 9.30 -1.06 -15.10
N GLU A 339 8.34 -0.30 -14.60
CA GLU A 339 7.76 -0.52 -13.26
C GLU A 339 6.24 -0.50 -13.31
N LEU A 340 5.67 -1.68 -13.50
CA LEU A 340 4.22 -1.87 -13.59
C LEU A 340 3.48 -1.42 -12.33
N ALA A 341 4.08 -1.63 -11.15
CA ALA A 341 3.49 -1.24 -9.87
C ALA A 341 3.31 0.29 -9.75
N ALA A 342 4.16 1.09 -10.39
CA ALA A 342 4.01 2.54 -10.43
C ALA A 342 2.72 2.94 -11.18
N LEU A 343 2.32 2.16 -12.19
CA LEU A 343 1.11 2.40 -12.99
C LEU A 343 -0.17 1.77 -12.40
N THR A 344 -0.07 0.83 -11.47
CA THR A 344 -1.23 0.08 -10.97
C THR A 344 -1.48 0.19 -9.48
N ALA A 345 -0.43 0.40 -8.67
CA ALA A 345 -0.51 0.37 -7.21
C ALA A 345 -0.10 1.70 -6.57
N TYR A 346 0.91 2.40 -7.10
CA TYR A 346 1.47 3.61 -6.47
C TYR A 346 0.84 4.93 -6.96
N LEU A 347 -0.05 4.89 -7.96
CA LEU A 347 -0.79 6.06 -8.41
C LEU A 347 -1.84 6.53 -7.38
N THR A 348 -1.74 7.81 -7.02
CA THR A 348 -2.68 8.50 -6.12
C THR A 348 -4.00 8.83 -6.80
N ASP A 349 -3.99 9.20 -8.09
CA ASP A 349 -5.21 9.43 -8.86
C ASP A 349 -5.92 8.11 -9.18
N ARG A 350 -7.04 7.89 -8.49
CA ARG A 350 -7.87 6.70 -8.65
C ARG A 350 -8.45 6.57 -10.06
N LYS A 351 -8.86 7.66 -10.72
CA LYS A 351 -9.49 7.61 -12.05
C LYS A 351 -8.49 7.16 -13.11
N VAL A 352 -7.30 7.76 -13.10
CA VAL A 352 -6.22 7.42 -14.04
C VAL A 352 -5.75 5.99 -13.83
N ARG A 353 -5.55 5.59 -12.56
CA ARG A 353 -5.19 4.21 -12.21
C ARG A 353 -6.23 3.19 -12.68
N ASP A 354 -7.52 3.47 -12.50
CA ASP A 354 -8.58 2.54 -12.90
C ASP A 354 -8.64 2.40 -14.45
N ARG A 355 -8.42 3.49 -15.21
CA ARG A 355 -8.30 3.47 -16.69
C ARG A 355 -7.10 2.67 -17.19
N ILE A 356 -5.93 2.89 -16.59
CA ILE A 356 -4.71 2.13 -16.89
C ILE A 356 -4.92 0.64 -16.62
N ARG A 357 -5.54 0.32 -15.47
CA ARG A 357 -5.86 -1.06 -15.08
C ARG A 357 -6.78 -1.74 -16.08
N GLU A 358 -7.81 -1.04 -16.54
CA GLU A 358 -8.74 -1.55 -17.55
C GLU A 358 -8.02 -1.81 -18.88
N SER A 359 -7.23 -0.84 -19.36
CA SER A 359 -6.49 -0.96 -20.61
C SER A 359 -5.47 -2.11 -20.58
N LEU A 360 -4.66 -2.20 -19.52
CA LEU A 360 -3.73 -3.31 -19.32
C LEU A 360 -4.45 -4.65 -19.20
N GLY A 361 -5.59 -4.71 -18.50
CA GLY A 361 -6.40 -5.92 -18.38
C GLY A 361 -6.91 -6.41 -19.75
N LEU A 362 -7.35 -5.49 -20.61
CA LEU A 362 -7.77 -5.79 -21.99
C LEU A 362 -6.58 -6.27 -22.85
N LEU A 363 -5.45 -5.57 -22.82
CA LEU A 363 -4.24 -5.96 -23.56
C LEU A 363 -3.74 -7.34 -23.13
N LEU A 364 -3.73 -7.63 -21.82
CA LEU A 364 -3.23 -8.91 -21.29
C LEU A 364 -4.18 -10.09 -21.55
N SER A 365 -5.48 -9.83 -21.69
CA SER A 365 -6.47 -10.87 -21.96
C SER A 365 -6.65 -11.15 -23.45
N GLN A 366 -6.64 -10.10 -24.29
CA GLN A 366 -7.00 -10.18 -25.71
C GLN A 366 -5.84 -9.89 -26.68
N GLY A 367 -4.77 -9.25 -26.22
CA GLY A 367 -3.71 -8.73 -27.09
C GLY A 367 -2.87 -9.78 -27.80
N ARG A 368 -2.62 -10.94 -27.18
CA ARG A 368 -1.72 -11.99 -27.74
C ARG A 368 -2.13 -12.45 -29.12
N ALA A 369 -3.42 -12.62 -29.37
CA ALA A 369 -3.93 -13.05 -30.67
C ALA A 369 -3.85 -11.94 -31.73
N ALA A 370 -4.01 -10.69 -31.31
CA ALA A 370 -3.90 -9.50 -32.17
C ALA A 370 -2.44 -9.01 -32.35
N GLY A 371 -1.43 -9.79 -31.95
CA GLY A 371 -0.02 -9.38 -32.10
C GLY A 371 0.36 -8.16 -31.25
N VAL A 372 -0.27 -8.01 -30.08
CA VAL A 372 0.11 -7.03 -29.05
C VAL A 372 0.64 -7.77 -27.82
N HIS A 373 1.91 -7.60 -27.51
CA HIS A 373 2.61 -8.30 -26.44
C HIS A 373 3.07 -7.34 -25.35
N VAL A 374 2.57 -7.54 -24.12
CA VAL A 374 3.01 -6.80 -22.94
C VAL A 374 4.21 -7.49 -22.29
N VAL A 375 5.28 -6.73 -22.07
CA VAL A 375 6.47 -7.08 -21.30
C VAL A 375 6.55 -6.08 -20.16
N ALA A 376 6.38 -6.54 -18.92
CA ALA A 376 6.31 -5.65 -17.78
C ALA A 376 7.26 -6.10 -16.69
N ALA A 377 7.98 -5.16 -16.09
CA ALA A 377 8.83 -5.39 -14.94
C ALA A 377 8.18 -4.86 -13.65
N LEU A 378 8.45 -5.52 -12.53
CA LEU A 378 7.99 -5.08 -11.20
C LEU A 378 8.95 -5.50 -10.09
N GLN A 379 9.03 -4.69 -9.03
CA GLN A 379 9.83 -5.06 -7.84
C GLN A 379 9.12 -6.05 -6.92
N ASP A 380 7.81 -5.85 -6.71
CA ASP A 380 7.01 -6.62 -5.76
C ASP A 380 5.91 -7.42 -6.48
N PRO A 381 6.08 -8.75 -6.66
CA PRO A 381 5.13 -9.57 -7.40
C PRO A 381 3.90 -10.02 -6.61
N ARG A 382 3.64 -9.45 -5.42
CA ARG A 382 2.47 -9.83 -4.61
C ARG A 382 1.15 -9.54 -5.33
N LYS A 383 0.12 -10.36 -5.04
CA LYS A 383 -1.18 -10.33 -5.73
C LYS A 383 -1.96 -9.05 -5.46
N ASP A 384 -1.72 -8.41 -4.33
CA ASP A 384 -2.33 -7.11 -3.98
C ASP A 384 -1.69 -5.95 -4.77
N VAL A 385 -0.40 -6.04 -5.11
CA VAL A 385 0.28 -5.07 -5.99
C VAL A 385 -0.14 -5.23 -7.45
N LEU A 386 -0.28 -6.47 -7.93
CA LEU A 386 -0.71 -6.79 -9.30
C LEU A 386 -1.82 -7.86 -9.33
N PRO A 387 -3.10 -7.47 -9.27
CA PRO A 387 -4.23 -8.42 -9.21
C PRO A 387 -4.33 -9.37 -10.39
N PHE A 388 -3.92 -8.93 -11.58
CA PHE A 388 -3.99 -9.67 -12.85
C PHE A 388 -2.64 -10.26 -13.29
N ARG A 389 -1.70 -10.47 -12.35
CA ARG A 389 -0.41 -11.12 -12.63
C ARG A 389 -0.53 -12.51 -13.27
N ASP A 390 -1.68 -13.16 -13.06
CA ASP A 390 -1.98 -14.48 -13.60
C ASP A 390 -2.18 -14.45 -15.14
N LEU A 391 -2.51 -13.28 -15.71
CA LEU A 391 -2.64 -13.08 -17.16
C LEU A 391 -1.29 -13.02 -17.90
N PHE A 392 -0.16 -13.04 -17.19
CA PHE A 392 1.18 -13.19 -17.76
C PHE A 392 1.57 -14.69 -17.78
N PRO A 393 1.57 -15.35 -18.95
CA PRO A 393 1.91 -16.77 -19.06
C PRO A 393 3.40 -17.02 -18.81
N THR A 394 4.27 -16.08 -19.20
CA THR A 394 5.71 -16.18 -18.98
C THR A 394 6.13 -15.26 -17.85
N ARG A 395 6.85 -15.81 -16.86
CA ARG A 395 7.32 -15.06 -15.69
C ARG A 395 8.81 -15.32 -15.49
N ILE A 396 9.60 -14.25 -15.47
CA ILE A 396 11.02 -14.26 -15.19
C ILE A 396 11.21 -13.74 -13.77
N ALA A 397 11.75 -14.59 -12.89
CA ALA A 397 12.06 -14.21 -11.52
C ALA A 397 13.57 -13.98 -11.40
N LEU A 398 13.95 -12.75 -11.05
CA LEU A 398 15.30 -12.37 -10.70
C LEU A 398 15.47 -12.39 -9.18
N ARG A 399 16.63 -11.97 -8.68
CA ARG A 399 16.90 -11.87 -7.24
C ARG A 399 15.76 -11.11 -6.55
N SER A 400 14.99 -11.81 -5.73
CA SER A 400 13.88 -11.26 -4.97
C SER A 400 14.35 -11.00 -3.53
N PRO A 401 13.93 -9.90 -2.88
CA PRO A 401 14.20 -9.71 -1.45
C PRO A 401 13.40 -10.72 -0.61
N LEU A 402 12.38 -11.35 -1.20
CA LEU A 402 11.66 -12.48 -0.64
C LEU A 402 12.48 -13.75 -0.89
N MET A 403 13.38 -14.08 0.03
CA MET A 403 14.04 -15.39 0.04
C MET A 403 13.00 -16.52 0.00
N ALA A 404 13.27 -17.55 -0.82
CA ALA A 404 12.54 -18.80 -0.75
C ALA A 404 12.63 -19.36 0.68
N ASN A 405 11.47 -19.60 1.31
CA ASN A 405 11.42 -20.10 2.68
C ASN A 405 12.14 -21.44 2.81
N LYS A 406 12.99 -21.59 3.83
CA LYS A 406 13.47 -22.89 4.32
C LYS A 406 12.24 -23.75 4.66
N LYS A 407 12.20 -25.01 4.23
CA LYS A 407 11.14 -25.95 4.63
C LYS A 407 11.11 -26.01 6.16
N GLY A 408 9.98 -25.63 6.77
CA GLY A 408 9.76 -25.65 8.22
C GLY A 408 10.07 -24.36 8.98
N HIS A 409 10.75 -23.36 8.38
CA HIS A 409 11.03 -22.09 9.05
C HIS A 409 10.68 -20.91 8.12
N ARG A 410 9.67 -20.14 8.52
CA ARG A 410 9.30 -18.86 7.90
C ARG A 410 9.69 -17.71 8.83
N ARG A 411 10.03 -16.56 8.24
CA ARG A 411 10.50 -15.35 8.94
C ARG A 411 9.43 -14.70 9.83
N PHE A 412 8.14 -14.89 9.53
CA PHE A 412 7.03 -14.25 10.22
C PHE A 412 6.17 -15.27 10.98
N GLY A 413 6.55 -15.53 12.25
CA GLY A 413 5.78 -16.33 13.21
C GLY A 413 5.57 -17.81 12.86
N ASN A 414 4.80 -18.53 13.70
CA ASN A 414 4.48 -19.96 13.53
C ASN A 414 2.98 -20.23 13.76
N VAL A 415 2.54 -21.46 13.49
CA VAL A 415 1.21 -21.94 13.90
C VAL A 415 1.44 -23.06 14.89
N ARG A 416 0.76 -23.02 16.03
CA ARG A 416 0.83 -24.07 17.04
C ARG A 416 -0.50 -24.82 17.13
N LYS A 417 -0.42 -26.12 17.38
CA LYS A 417 -1.56 -26.95 17.79
C LYS A 417 -1.65 -26.94 19.32
N LEU A 418 -2.83 -26.67 19.85
CA LEU A 418 -3.12 -26.68 21.29
C LEU A 418 -3.52 -28.09 21.75
N PRO A 419 -3.42 -28.40 23.06
CA PRO A 419 -3.89 -29.67 23.62
C PRO A 419 -5.35 -29.99 23.29
N SER A 420 -6.18 -28.96 23.09
CA SER A 420 -7.58 -29.07 22.66
C SER A 420 -7.78 -29.50 21.21
N GLY A 421 -6.69 -29.73 20.45
CA GLY A 421 -6.73 -30.06 19.02
C GLY A 421 -6.88 -28.86 18.08
N ARG A 422 -7.23 -27.67 18.61
CA ARG A 422 -7.36 -26.41 17.85
C ARG A 422 -6.00 -25.80 17.52
N PHE A 423 -5.95 -24.97 16.47
CA PHE A 423 -4.76 -24.29 15.99
C PHE A 423 -4.79 -22.80 16.35
N GLN A 424 -3.63 -22.23 16.64
CA GLN A 424 -3.46 -20.81 16.93
C GLN A 424 -2.23 -20.26 16.23
N ALA A 425 -2.37 -19.13 15.56
CA ALA A 425 -1.25 -18.44 14.93
C ALA A 425 -0.43 -17.64 15.97
N ARG A 426 0.87 -17.56 15.72
CA ARG A 426 1.79 -16.60 16.34
C ARG A 426 2.43 -15.75 15.26
N TYR A 427 2.73 -14.51 15.58
CA TYR A 427 3.33 -13.55 14.68
C TYR A 427 4.27 -12.62 15.43
N LEU A 428 5.24 -12.05 14.71
CA LEU A 428 6.17 -11.07 15.26
C LEU A 428 5.63 -9.68 14.94
N GLY A 429 5.39 -8.85 15.95
CA GLY A 429 4.99 -7.45 15.73
C GLY A 429 6.14 -6.61 15.13
N PRO A 430 5.86 -5.41 14.60
CA PRO A 430 6.89 -4.47 14.13
C PRO A 430 7.87 -4.06 15.23
N ASP A 431 7.43 -4.14 16.49
CA ASP A 431 8.19 -3.91 17.71
C ASP A 431 9.11 -5.07 18.10
N GLY A 432 9.12 -6.16 17.33
CA GLY A 432 9.94 -7.36 17.61
C GLY A 432 9.37 -8.26 18.70
N ILE A 433 8.15 -8.00 19.19
CA ILE A 433 7.50 -8.82 20.22
C ILE A 433 6.64 -9.90 19.57
N GLU A 434 6.82 -11.16 19.98
CA GLU A 434 6.01 -12.28 19.49
C GLU A 434 4.62 -12.27 20.17
N ARG A 435 3.57 -12.14 19.35
CA ARG A 435 2.17 -12.13 19.80
C ARG A 435 1.41 -13.34 19.29
N LYS A 436 0.38 -13.73 20.05
CA LYS A 436 -0.53 -14.83 19.72
C LYS A 436 -1.80 -14.28 19.11
N ALA A 437 -2.40 -15.00 18.17
CA ALA A 437 -3.73 -14.70 17.68
C ALA A 437 -4.74 -14.76 18.84
N PRO A 438 -5.66 -13.79 18.98
CA PRO A 438 -6.62 -13.77 20.07
C PRO A 438 -7.58 -14.98 20.01
N ASN A 439 -7.91 -15.45 18.81
CA ASN A 439 -8.82 -16.57 18.59
C ASN A 439 -8.09 -17.85 18.15
N THR A 440 -8.70 -19.00 18.44
CA THR A 440 -8.25 -20.32 17.98
C THR A 440 -9.17 -20.84 16.87
N VAL A 441 -8.60 -21.54 15.90
CA VAL A 441 -9.31 -22.04 14.72
C VAL A 441 -9.15 -23.54 14.59
N ASP A 442 -10.03 -24.18 13.83
CA ASP A 442 -10.13 -25.64 13.84
C ASP A 442 -9.11 -26.32 12.92
N THR A 443 -8.55 -25.58 11.95
CA THR A 443 -7.56 -26.10 11.00
C THR A 443 -6.29 -25.27 10.96
N GLU A 444 -5.16 -25.94 10.72
CA GLU A 444 -3.86 -25.29 10.55
C GLU A 444 -3.88 -24.29 9.38
N ARG A 445 -4.59 -24.62 8.29
CA ARG A 445 -4.72 -23.76 7.11
C ARG A 445 -5.35 -22.41 7.46
N LEU A 446 -6.42 -22.41 8.26
CA LEU A 446 -7.09 -21.17 8.68
C LEU A 446 -6.17 -20.32 9.56
N ALA A 447 -5.40 -20.95 10.46
CA ALA A 447 -4.45 -20.23 11.30
C ALA A 447 -3.32 -19.60 10.45
N ALA A 448 -2.83 -20.34 9.45
CA ALA A 448 -1.83 -19.84 8.51
C ALA A 448 -2.36 -18.69 7.62
N GLN A 449 -3.61 -18.76 7.18
CA GLN A 449 -4.27 -17.68 6.44
C GLN A 449 -4.44 -16.43 7.31
N TRP A 450 -4.93 -16.59 8.54
CA TRP A 450 -5.04 -15.49 9.50
C TRP A 450 -3.69 -14.80 9.72
N ARG A 451 -2.61 -15.57 9.91
CA ARG A 451 -1.26 -15.02 10.05
C ARG A 451 -0.81 -14.23 8.82
N THR A 452 -1.12 -14.73 7.61
CA THR A 452 -0.78 -14.05 6.35
C THR A 452 -1.52 -12.72 6.23
N LEU A 453 -2.77 -12.65 6.71
CA LEU A 453 -3.52 -11.40 6.76
C LEU A 453 -2.87 -10.39 7.71
N VAL A 454 -2.45 -10.82 8.91
CA VAL A 454 -1.73 -9.96 9.86
C VAL A 454 -0.38 -9.48 9.31
N GLU A 455 0.37 -10.35 8.62
CA GLU A 455 1.59 -9.97 7.91
C GLU A 455 1.31 -8.87 6.88
N SER A 456 0.20 -9.00 6.13
CA SER A 456 -0.24 -7.99 5.18
C SER A 456 -0.62 -6.68 5.86
N GLU A 457 -1.31 -6.71 7.00
CA GLU A 457 -1.65 -5.51 7.77
C GLU A 457 -0.38 -4.79 8.24
N ILE A 458 0.62 -5.54 8.73
CA ILE A 458 1.90 -4.98 9.18
C ILE A 458 2.65 -4.34 8.01
N ILE A 459 2.74 -5.00 6.86
CA ILE A 459 3.45 -4.46 5.69
C ILE A 459 2.77 -3.20 5.14
N ARG A 460 1.44 -3.10 5.27
CA ARG A 460 0.68 -1.91 4.87
C ARG A 460 0.74 -0.77 5.89
N GLY A 461 1.33 -0.98 7.06
CA GLY A 461 1.26 -0.04 8.18
C GLY A 461 -0.14 0.11 8.77
N GLU A 462 -1.06 -0.82 8.48
CA GLU A 462 -2.46 -0.82 8.96
C GLU A 462 -2.62 -1.63 10.25
N TRP A 463 -1.56 -2.32 10.67
CA TRP A 463 -1.55 -3.12 11.88
C TRP A 463 -1.47 -2.23 13.11
N GLN A 464 -2.34 -2.50 14.07
CA GLN A 464 -2.33 -1.88 15.39
C GLN A 464 -2.08 -2.96 16.42
N ALA A 465 -1.28 -2.65 17.44
CA ALA A 465 -1.03 -3.58 18.52
C ALA A 465 -2.37 -3.93 19.19
N PRO A 466 -2.66 -5.23 19.42
CA PRO A 466 -3.88 -5.63 20.11
C PRO A 466 -4.06 -4.94 21.47
N GLU A 467 -2.94 -4.66 22.15
CA GLU A 467 -2.91 -3.99 23.45
C GLU A 467 -3.08 -2.45 23.36
N ALA A 468 -2.92 -1.84 22.17
CA ALA A 468 -3.01 -0.38 22.03
C ALA A 468 -4.38 0.15 22.48
N GLY A 469 -5.43 -0.65 22.25
CA GLY A 469 -6.80 -0.32 22.64
C GLY A 469 -7.13 -0.48 24.12
N ASP A 470 -6.21 -1.00 24.96
CA ASP A 470 -6.47 -1.32 26.38
C ASP A 470 -6.49 -0.08 27.30
N VAL A 471 -6.21 1.11 26.75
CA VAL A 471 -6.33 2.36 27.51
C VAL A 471 -7.80 2.62 27.84
N HIS A 472 -8.12 2.85 29.12
CA HIS A 472 -9.47 3.22 29.55
C HIS A 472 -9.87 4.62 29.10
N LEU A 473 -11.12 4.78 28.65
CA LEU A 473 -11.65 6.08 28.20
C LEU A 473 -11.54 7.16 29.27
N ALA A 474 -11.75 6.84 30.55
CA ALA A 474 -11.67 7.81 31.64
C ALA A 474 -10.28 8.47 31.71
N ARG A 475 -9.21 7.67 31.62
CA ARG A 475 -7.84 8.18 31.62
C ARG A 475 -7.56 9.01 30.37
N TYR A 476 -7.79 8.40 29.21
CA TYR A 476 -7.51 9.02 27.92
C TYR A 476 -8.26 10.35 27.73
N GLY A 477 -9.56 10.39 28.07
CA GLY A 477 -10.39 11.58 27.94
C GLY A 477 -9.97 12.74 28.85
N ARG A 478 -9.58 12.46 30.10
CA ARG A 478 -9.08 13.49 31.02
C ARG A 478 -7.74 14.07 30.56
N GLU A 479 -6.80 13.21 30.14
CA GLU A 479 -5.52 13.64 29.56
C GLU A 479 -5.74 14.46 28.28
N TRP A 480 -6.68 14.04 27.42
CA TRP A 480 -7.04 14.77 26.21
C TRP A 480 -7.55 16.19 26.48
N ILE A 481 -8.41 16.35 27.50
CA ILE A 481 -8.91 17.67 27.91
C ILE A 481 -7.77 18.51 28.48
N ALA A 482 -6.91 17.94 29.33
CA ALA A 482 -5.80 18.63 29.97
C ALA A 482 -4.81 19.23 28.95
N HIS A 483 -4.36 18.43 27.99
CA HIS A 483 -3.32 18.82 27.02
C HIS A 483 -3.81 19.79 25.93
N ARG A 484 -5.12 19.93 25.70
CA ARG A 484 -5.62 20.86 24.70
C ARG A 484 -5.54 22.32 25.15
N LYS A 485 -5.10 23.18 24.22
CA LYS A 485 -5.18 24.64 24.35
C LYS A 485 -6.61 25.12 24.14
N LEU A 486 -7.37 25.22 25.23
CA LEU A 486 -8.77 25.64 25.25
C LEU A 486 -8.95 26.97 25.99
N GLN A 487 -9.95 27.77 25.61
CA GLN A 487 -10.38 28.90 26.45
C GLN A 487 -10.89 28.36 27.80
N PRO A 488 -10.69 29.07 28.93
CA PRO A 488 -11.05 28.57 30.26
C PRO A 488 -12.48 28.04 30.36
N ARG A 489 -13.47 28.79 29.85
CA ARG A 489 -14.87 28.36 29.86
C ARG A 489 -15.13 27.12 28.99
N THR A 490 -14.38 26.94 27.91
CA THR A 490 -14.49 25.75 27.06
C THR A 490 -13.93 24.53 27.78
N ARG A 491 -12.83 24.69 28.52
CA ARG A 491 -12.26 23.64 29.38
C ARG A 491 -13.26 23.19 30.43
N GLU A 492 -13.84 24.12 31.21
CA GLU A 492 -14.86 23.79 32.23
C GLU A 492 -16.06 23.04 31.61
N ASN A 493 -16.56 23.51 30.47
CA ASN A 493 -17.67 22.85 29.79
C ASN A 493 -17.31 21.42 29.34
N TYR A 494 -16.07 21.19 28.86
CA TYR A 494 -15.62 19.86 28.46
C TYR A 494 -15.46 18.94 29.66
N GLU A 495 -14.87 19.44 30.76
CA GLU A 495 -14.73 18.71 32.01
C GLU A 495 -16.10 18.33 32.59
N ASP A 496 -17.07 19.25 32.61
CA ASP A 496 -18.42 18.98 33.09
C ASP A 496 -19.16 17.97 32.19
N LEU A 497 -19.12 18.15 30.86
CA LEU A 497 -19.73 17.18 29.93
C LEU A 497 -19.11 15.79 30.09
N PHE A 498 -17.79 15.71 30.24
CA PHE A 498 -17.09 14.44 30.40
C PHE A 498 -17.45 13.78 31.73
N ARG A 499 -17.29 14.49 32.84
CA ARG A 499 -17.53 14.00 34.20
C ARG A 499 -19.00 13.62 34.45
N LEU A 500 -19.95 14.40 33.92
CA LEU A 500 -21.38 14.19 34.18
C LEU A 500 -22.04 13.20 33.22
N HIS A 501 -21.65 13.19 31.94
CA HIS A 501 -22.41 12.47 30.92
C HIS A 501 -21.63 11.33 30.25
N ILE A 502 -20.30 11.39 30.16
CA ILE A 502 -19.51 10.39 29.42
C ILE A 502 -18.88 9.38 30.38
N GLU A 503 -18.09 9.86 31.32
CA GLU A 503 -17.27 9.07 32.22
C GLU A 503 -18.06 8.05 33.06
N PRO A 504 -19.24 8.38 33.64
CA PRO A 504 -19.94 7.45 34.53
C PRO A 504 -20.35 6.13 33.86
N THR A 505 -20.65 6.16 32.56
CA THR A 505 -21.11 4.97 31.82
C THR A 505 -20.01 4.36 30.96
N LEU A 506 -19.18 5.19 30.30
CA LEU A 506 -18.20 4.71 29.32
C LEU A 506 -16.76 4.72 29.84
N GLY A 507 -16.48 5.41 30.95
CA GLY A 507 -15.12 5.67 31.42
C GLY A 507 -14.31 4.41 31.75
N HIS A 508 -14.98 3.38 32.27
CA HIS A 508 -14.36 2.09 32.62
C HIS A 508 -14.08 1.19 31.41
N LEU A 509 -14.53 1.56 30.21
CA LEU A 509 -14.28 0.76 29.01
C LEU A 509 -12.92 1.10 28.40
N ALA A 510 -12.20 0.07 27.99
CA ALA A 510 -11.05 0.21 27.11
C ALA A 510 -11.48 0.81 25.77
N LEU A 511 -10.67 1.70 25.17
CA LEU A 511 -10.99 2.35 23.91
C LEU A 511 -11.36 1.34 22.80
N GLY A 512 -10.63 0.22 22.72
CA GLY A 512 -10.89 -0.85 21.74
C GLY A 512 -12.19 -1.63 21.98
N ALA A 513 -12.75 -1.57 23.18
CA ALA A 513 -14.01 -2.23 23.53
C ALA A 513 -15.25 -1.38 23.19
N ILE A 514 -15.09 -0.08 22.94
CA ILE A 514 -16.20 0.83 22.64
C ILE A 514 -16.70 0.59 21.21
N LYS A 515 -17.92 0.07 21.10
CA LYS A 515 -18.57 -0.19 19.81
C LYS A 515 -19.68 0.82 19.53
N PRO A 516 -20.10 1.02 18.26
CA PRO A 516 -21.25 1.86 17.93
C PRO A 516 -22.54 1.46 18.66
N GLN A 517 -22.71 0.17 18.98
CA GLN A 517 -23.83 -0.31 19.79
C GLN A 517 -23.78 0.24 21.22
N THR A 518 -22.62 0.20 21.87
CA THR A 518 -22.41 0.78 23.21
C THR A 518 -22.76 2.27 23.22
N ILE A 519 -22.41 3.01 22.16
CA ILE A 519 -22.71 4.44 22.05
C ILE A 519 -24.21 4.70 21.84
N ARG A 520 -24.91 3.84 21.10
CA ARG A 520 -26.39 3.91 20.99
C ARG A 520 -27.04 3.70 22.34
N SER A 521 -26.66 2.65 23.06
CA SER A 521 -27.19 2.34 24.40
C SER A 521 -26.89 3.46 25.39
N TRP A 522 -25.66 3.99 25.40
CA TRP A 522 -25.28 5.11 26.27
C TRP A 522 -26.10 6.36 25.99
N ARG A 523 -26.26 6.75 24.71
CA ARG A 523 -27.04 7.95 24.38
C ARG A 523 -28.54 7.76 24.70
N GLY A 524 -29.08 6.57 24.46
CA GLY A 524 -30.46 6.23 24.85
C GLY A 524 -30.66 6.40 26.35
N LYS A 525 -29.77 5.80 27.15
CA LYS A 525 -29.77 5.93 28.60
C LYS A 525 -29.66 7.38 29.08
N LEU A 526 -28.81 8.20 28.46
CA LEU A 526 -28.72 9.63 28.81
C LEU A 526 -30.06 10.36 28.65
N LEU A 527 -30.80 10.07 27.59
CA LEU A 527 -32.10 10.69 27.34
C LEU A 527 -33.17 10.15 28.31
N GLU A 528 -33.15 8.84 28.61
CA GLU A 528 -34.01 8.21 29.61
C GLU A 528 -33.76 8.77 31.02
N ASP A 529 -32.51 9.02 31.39
CA ASP A 529 -32.08 9.63 32.65
C ASP A 529 -32.40 11.15 32.73
N GLY A 530 -33.13 11.70 31.75
CA GLY A 530 -33.61 13.09 31.74
C GLY A 530 -32.62 14.11 31.19
N THR A 531 -31.52 13.69 30.55
CA THR A 531 -30.61 14.65 29.89
C THR A 531 -31.28 15.23 28.65
N SER A 532 -31.37 16.56 28.56
CA SER A 532 -31.92 17.23 27.37
C SER A 532 -31.17 16.86 26.09
N GLU A 533 -31.87 16.73 24.97
CA GLU A 533 -31.27 16.39 23.66
C GLU A 533 -30.09 17.30 23.27
N PRO A 534 -30.12 18.63 23.44
CA PRO A 534 -28.96 19.48 23.16
C PRO A 534 -27.72 19.14 24.00
N GLN A 535 -27.89 18.70 25.25
CA GLN A 535 -26.77 18.26 26.09
C GLN A 535 -26.23 16.90 25.65
N ALA A 536 -27.12 15.95 25.30
CA ALA A 536 -26.72 14.66 24.76
C ALA A 536 -25.91 14.82 23.46
N VAL A 537 -26.31 15.74 22.57
CA VAL A 537 -25.55 16.07 21.34
C VAL A 537 -24.17 16.66 21.65
N LYS A 538 -24.07 17.54 22.67
CA LYS A 538 -22.77 18.11 23.08
C LYS A 538 -21.85 17.04 23.68
N ALA A 539 -22.37 16.17 24.54
CA ALA A 539 -21.63 15.04 25.09
C ALA A 539 -21.17 14.09 23.97
N TYR A 540 -22.04 13.75 23.02
CA TYR A 540 -21.68 12.94 21.85
C TYR A 540 -20.58 13.61 21.00
N SER A 541 -20.69 14.91 20.77
CA SER A 541 -19.72 15.68 19.99
C SER A 541 -18.36 15.73 20.66
N LEU A 542 -18.31 15.87 21.99
CA LEU A 542 -17.09 15.79 22.77
C LEU A 542 -16.47 14.39 22.69
N LEU A 543 -17.25 13.35 22.94
CA LEU A 543 -16.79 11.95 22.83
C LEU A 543 -16.24 11.65 21.43
N ARG A 544 -16.93 12.13 20.38
CA ARG A 544 -16.49 12.00 18.99
C ARG A 544 -15.16 12.71 18.74
N ALA A 545 -14.95 13.89 19.31
CA ALA A 545 -13.68 14.61 19.18
C ALA A 545 -12.53 13.86 19.86
N VAL A 546 -12.77 13.33 21.08
CA VAL A 546 -11.82 12.50 21.82
C VAL A 546 -11.45 11.26 21.00
N LEU A 547 -12.44 10.47 20.58
CA LEU A 547 -12.20 9.21 19.86
C LEU A 547 -11.65 9.40 18.45
N ASN A 548 -11.91 10.53 17.80
CA ASN A 548 -11.27 10.86 16.53
C ASN A 548 -9.78 11.18 16.68
N THR A 549 -9.37 11.72 17.84
CA THR A 549 -7.95 11.96 18.15
C THR A 549 -7.24 10.61 18.32
N ALA A 550 -7.87 9.68 19.03
CA ALA A 550 -7.38 8.30 19.20
C ALA A 550 -7.25 7.53 17.87
N VAL A 551 -7.96 7.95 16.82
CA VAL A 551 -7.86 7.36 15.48
C VAL A 551 -6.81 8.05 14.62
N ARG A 552 -6.81 9.40 14.60
CA ARG A 552 -6.05 10.18 13.61
C ARG A 552 -4.68 10.62 14.09
N GLU A 553 -4.54 10.89 15.38
CA GLU A 553 -3.33 11.45 15.97
C GLU A 553 -2.54 10.36 16.70
N ASP A 554 -3.21 9.56 17.54
CA ASP A 554 -2.54 8.54 18.37
C ASP A 554 -2.56 7.13 17.74
N GLU A 555 -3.32 6.93 16.66
CA GLU A 555 -3.46 5.65 15.92
C GLU A 555 -3.82 4.43 16.80
N ILE A 556 -4.39 4.66 17.98
CA ILE A 556 -4.86 3.64 18.94
C ILE A 556 -6.05 2.85 18.37
N LEU A 557 -6.93 3.52 17.63
CA LEU A 557 -8.14 2.92 17.06
C LEU A 557 -8.10 2.95 15.53
N LYS A 558 -8.45 1.84 14.88
CA LYS A 558 -8.60 1.80 13.40
C LYS A 558 -9.71 2.73 12.91
N GLN A 559 -10.82 2.80 13.65
CA GLN A 559 -12.01 3.57 13.28
C GLN A 559 -12.74 4.09 14.52
N SER A 560 -13.32 5.29 14.41
CA SER A 560 -14.08 5.90 15.50
C SER A 560 -15.46 5.23 15.63
N PRO A 561 -15.87 4.78 16.84
CA PRO A 561 -17.22 4.25 17.05
C PRO A 561 -18.29 5.35 17.04
N CYS A 562 -17.91 6.64 17.18
CA CYS A 562 -18.79 7.80 17.06
C CYS A 562 -19.06 8.20 15.59
N ARG A 563 -19.66 7.29 14.84
CA ARG A 563 -19.98 7.46 13.40
C ARG A 563 -21.47 7.35 13.09
N ILE A 564 -22.32 7.56 14.09
CA ILE A 564 -23.77 7.38 14.00
C ILE A 564 -24.38 8.66 13.40
N PRO A 565 -25.02 8.60 12.23
CA PRO A 565 -25.62 9.77 11.60
C PRO A 565 -26.67 10.43 12.50
N GLY A 566 -26.66 11.77 12.55
CA GLY A 566 -27.65 12.57 13.27
C GLY A 566 -27.39 12.74 14.76
N TYR A 567 -26.46 12.00 15.36
CA TYR A 567 -26.18 12.09 16.81
C TYR A 567 -25.41 13.37 17.21
N ASP A 568 -24.85 14.06 16.24
CA ASP A 568 -24.15 15.34 16.37
C ASP A 568 -25.06 16.56 16.08
N ARG A 569 -26.36 16.34 15.87
CA ARG A 569 -27.32 17.38 15.50
C ARG A 569 -28.57 17.28 16.36
N TYR A 570 -29.17 18.43 16.65
CA TYR A 570 -30.51 18.52 17.21
C TYR A 570 -31.25 19.64 16.50
N HIS A 571 -32.57 19.53 16.42
CA HIS A 571 -33.41 20.60 15.94
C HIS A 571 -33.50 21.67 17.02
N THR A 572 -33.06 22.89 16.71
CA THR A 572 -33.30 24.05 17.58
C THR A 572 -34.55 24.73 17.06
N PRO A 573 -35.59 24.93 17.88
CA PRO A 573 -36.74 25.71 17.46
C PRO A 573 -36.32 27.12 17.07
N GLU A 574 -37.11 27.77 16.22
CA GLU A 574 -36.89 29.15 15.84
C GLU A 574 -36.90 30.04 17.10
N ARG A 575 -35.96 30.99 17.15
CA ARG A 575 -35.81 31.86 18.33
C ARG A 575 -36.91 32.92 18.31
N PRO A 576 -37.50 33.25 19.47
CA PRO A 576 -38.48 34.32 19.52
C PRO A 576 -37.84 35.67 19.18
N VAL A 577 -38.57 36.49 18.43
CA VAL A 577 -38.23 37.88 18.09
C VAL A 577 -39.29 38.78 18.72
N ALA A 578 -38.83 39.82 19.42
CA ALA A 578 -39.72 40.81 20.05
C ALA A 578 -39.93 42.04 19.14
N THR A 579 -41.04 42.74 19.30
CA THR A 579 -41.26 44.05 18.68
C THR A 579 -40.52 45.15 19.45
N VAL A 580 -40.33 46.31 18.83
CA VAL A 580 -39.73 47.47 19.51
C VAL A 580 -40.58 47.91 20.70
N ALA A 581 -41.90 47.87 20.58
CA ALA A 581 -42.83 48.18 21.67
C ALA A 581 -42.68 47.24 22.87
N GLN A 582 -42.56 45.93 22.61
CA GLN A 582 -42.31 44.93 23.66
C GLN A 582 -40.95 45.14 24.36
N VAL A 583 -39.90 45.48 23.61
CA VAL A 583 -38.58 45.81 24.19
C VAL A 583 -38.66 47.03 25.10
N LEU A 584 -39.45 48.04 24.72
CA LEU A 584 -39.68 49.24 25.52
C LEU A 584 -40.49 48.96 26.77
N ALA A 585 -41.60 48.23 26.64
CA ALA A 585 -42.41 47.78 27.78
C ALA A 585 -41.55 46.97 28.77
N LEU A 586 -40.69 46.07 28.27
CA LEU A 586 -39.76 45.32 29.11
C LEU A 586 -38.76 46.23 29.83
N ALA A 587 -38.26 47.28 29.17
CA ALA A 587 -37.36 48.23 29.79
C ALA A 587 -38.07 49.05 30.89
N GLU A 588 -39.36 49.37 30.72
CA GLU A 588 -40.18 50.06 31.74
C GLU A 588 -40.45 49.18 32.96
N GLN A 589 -40.55 47.86 32.79
CA GLN A 589 -40.66 46.91 33.91
C GLN A 589 -39.35 46.71 34.69
N MET A 590 -38.23 47.26 34.21
CA MET A 590 -36.95 47.13 34.91
C MET A 590 -36.79 48.19 36.01
N PRO A 591 -36.11 47.85 37.11
CA PRO A 591 -35.59 48.86 38.03
C PRO A 591 -34.73 49.90 37.28
N PRO A 592 -34.68 51.18 37.71
CA PRO A 592 -33.97 52.26 37.02
C PRO A 592 -32.53 51.91 36.58
N ARG A 593 -31.80 51.17 37.42
CA ARG A 593 -30.43 50.69 37.18
C ARG A 593 -30.29 49.77 35.95
N TYR A 594 -31.36 49.09 35.53
CA TYR A 594 -31.30 48.08 34.47
C TYR A 594 -32.02 48.49 33.18
N VAL A 595 -32.68 49.65 33.13
CA VAL A 595 -33.38 50.17 31.95
C VAL A 595 -32.41 50.34 30.76
N ALA A 596 -31.26 50.97 31.00
CA ALA A 596 -30.24 51.16 29.98
C ALA A 596 -29.62 49.82 29.53
N LEU A 597 -29.52 48.84 30.42
CA LEU A 597 -29.00 47.51 30.07
C LEU A 597 -29.90 46.81 29.03
N ILE A 598 -31.22 46.89 29.16
CA ILE A 598 -32.16 46.26 28.22
C ILE A 598 -32.13 46.95 26.86
N THR A 599 -32.23 48.27 26.85
CA THR A 599 -32.23 49.05 25.59
C THR A 599 -30.89 48.91 24.86
N VAL A 600 -29.77 49.02 25.57
CA VAL A 600 -28.45 48.78 24.98
C VAL A 600 -28.35 47.32 24.51
N ALA A 601 -28.73 46.31 25.28
CA ALA A 601 -28.68 44.92 24.85
C ALA A 601 -29.46 44.66 23.54
N ALA A 602 -30.65 45.25 23.41
CA ALA A 602 -31.49 45.12 22.23
C ALA A 602 -30.87 45.82 21.00
N PHE A 603 -30.41 47.06 21.12
CA PHE A 603 -30.05 47.87 19.94
C PHE A 603 -28.55 47.90 19.60
N SER A 604 -27.69 47.54 20.56
CA SER A 604 -26.24 47.46 20.39
C SER A 604 -25.75 46.06 19.98
N ARG A 605 -26.60 45.04 20.16
CA ARG A 605 -26.29 43.63 19.87
C ARG A 605 -25.11 43.11 20.68
N LEU A 606 -24.70 43.73 21.77
CA LEU A 606 -23.61 43.21 22.58
C LEU A 606 -24.01 41.88 23.23
N ARG A 607 -23.06 40.95 23.38
CA ARG A 607 -23.29 39.73 24.18
C ARG A 607 -23.35 40.09 25.67
N TRP A 608 -23.96 39.24 26.49
CA TRP A 608 -24.00 39.43 27.96
C TRP A 608 -22.62 39.79 28.54
N GLY A 609 -21.59 39.01 28.22
CA GLY A 609 -20.23 39.28 28.72
C GLY A 609 -19.62 40.57 28.18
N GLU A 610 -20.04 41.04 27.00
CA GLU A 610 -19.59 42.33 26.44
C GLU A 610 -20.27 43.49 27.18
N LEU A 611 -21.57 43.38 27.47
CA LEU A 611 -22.32 44.35 28.29
C LEU A 611 -21.77 44.43 29.71
N ALA A 612 -21.58 43.29 30.36
CA ALA A 612 -21.09 43.22 31.74
C ALA A 612 -19.62 43.66 31.90
N ALA A 613 -18.88 43.83 30.80
CA ALA A 613 -17.50 44.29 30.81
C ALA A 613 -17.31 45.72 30.31
N LEU A 614 -18.41 46.38 29.92
CA LEU A 614 -18.35 47.72 29.36
C LEU A 614 -17.90 48.71 30.42
N ARG A 615 -16.91 49.54 30.10
CA ARG A 615 -16.40 50.59 31.00
C ARG A 615 -16.81 51.97 30.50
N ARG A 616 -16.78 52.98 31.38
CA ARG A 616 -17.13 54.37 31.04
C ARG A 616 -16.32 54.88 29.84
N CYS A 617 -15.03 54.57 29.77
CA CYS A 617 -14.13 54.91 28.67
C CYS A 617 -14.46 54.25 27.33
N ASP A 618 -15.30 53.21 27.33
CA ASP A 618 -15.73 52.52 26.12
C ASP A 618 -16.99 53.16 25.50
N VAL A 619 -17.59 54.17 26.14
CA VAL A 619 -18.78 54.88 25.67
C VAL A 619 -18.43 56.29 25.20
N ASP A 620 -18.62 56.55 23.90
CA ASP A 620 -18.52 57.88 23.32
C ASP A 620 -19.92 58.46 23.12
N MET A 621 -20.32 59.35 24.03
CA MET A 621 -21.62 59.99 24.00
C MET A 621 -21.74 61.08 22.93
N GLN A 622 -20.64 61.72 22.52
CA GLN A 622 -20.64 62.72 21.45
C GLN A 622 -20.84 62.04 20.09
N GLY A 623 -20.08 60.99 19.80
CA GLY A 623 -20.23 60.19 18.59
C GLY A 623 -21.43 59.22 18.63
N GLY A 624 -22.00 58.98 19.82
CA GLY A 624 -23.13 58.07 20.00
C GLY A 624 -22.75 56.60 19.77
N THR A 625 -21.52 56.21 20.14
CA THR A 625 -20.97 54.89 19.88
C THR A 625 -20.47 54.18 21.13
N VAL A 626 -20.43 52.86 21.07
CA VAL A 626 -19.89 51.98 22.11
C VAL A 626 -18.79 51.11 21.51
N ARG A 627 -17.60 51.17 22.08
CA ARG A 627 -16.47 50.32 21.72
C ARG A 627 -16.53 49.01 22.53
N VAL A 628 -16.25 47.89 21.89
CA VAL A 628 -16.32 46.55 22.52
C VAL A 628 -14.93 45.90 22.54
N PRO A 629 -14.00 46.32 23.40
CA PRO A 629 -12.65 45.77 23.41
C PRO A 629 -12.52 44.48 24.24
N ARG A 630 -13.49 44.19 25.12
CA ARG A 630 -13.38 43.17 26.17
C ARG A 630 -14.70 42.46 26.45
N LYS A 631 -14.62 41.32 27.14
CA LYS A 631 -15.75 40.56 27.69
C LYS A 631 -15.45 40.12 29.12
N LEU A 632 -16.51 39.90 29.88
CA LEU A 632 -16.49 39.30 31.21
C LEU A 632 -16.99 37.86 31.09
N ALA A 633 -16.15 36.91 31.49
CA ALA A 633 -16.51 35.51 31.61
C ALA A 633 -16.74 35.17 33.07
N ALA A 634 -17.84 34.49 33.37
CA ALA A 634 -18.03 33.85 34.68
C ALA A 634 -17.46 32.43 34.60
N LEU A 635 -16.43 32.15 35.38
CA LEU A 635 -15.81 30.84 35.58
C LEU A 635 -16.15 30.32 36.98
N LYS A 636 -15.84 29.05 37.24
CA LYS A 636 -15.94 28.46 38.58
C LYS A 636 -14.99 29.15 39.57
N SER A 637 -13.81 29.57 39.11
CA SER A 637 -12.80 30.30 39.90
C SER A 637 -13.16 31.78 40.16
N GLY A 638 -14.15 32.34 39.47
CA GLY A 638 -14.53 33.74 39.63
C GLY A 638 -14.89 34.43 38.31
N LEU A 639 -14.75 35.75 38.29
CA LEU A 639 -14.99 36.56 37.11
C LEU A 639 -13.66 36.92 36.45
N GLU A 640 -13.56 36.71 35.15
CA GLU A 640 -12.36 36.97 34.37
C GLU A 640 -12.66 37.92 33.21
N PHE A 641 -11.87 38.99 33.10
CA PHE A 641 -11.90 39.87 31.94
C PHE A 641 -10.95 39.34 30.87
N GLY A 642 -11.41 39.29 29.63
CA GLY A 642 -10.59 38.86 28.51
C GLY A 642 -11.06 39.42 27.17
N PRO A 643 -10.37 39.09 26.07
CA PRO A 643 -10.76 39.56 24.76
C PRO A 643 -12.09 38.91 24.29
N PRO A 644 -12.82 39.56 23.38
CA PRO A 644 -13.98 38.97 22.71
C PRO A 644 -13.66 37.62 22.09
N LYS A 645 -14.69 36.79 21.85
CA LYS A 645 -14.53 35.42 21.34
C LYS A 645 -13.74 35.34 20.02
N SER A 646 -13.75 36.38 19.20
CA SER A 646 -13.10 36.46 17.89
C SER A 646 -12.55 37.86 17.66
N ALA A 647 -11.56 38.01 16.78
CA ALA A 647 -11.02 39.32 16.38
C ALA A 647 -12.11 40.28 15.87
N ALA A 648 -13.03 39.77 15.03
CA ALA A 648 -14.22 40.52 14.56
C ALA A 648 -15.17 40.96 15.68
N GLY A 649 -15.00 40.45 16.91
CA GLY A 649 -15.75 40.88 18.08
C GLY A 649 -15.32 42.26 18.58
N ILE A 650 -14.06 42.66 18.32
CA ILE A 650 -13.55 44.00 18.62
C ILE A 650 -14.10 44.96 17.59
N ARG A 651 -15.06 45.79 17.99
CA ARG A 651 -15.82 46.67 17.09
C ARG A 651 -16.35 47.90 17.81
N VAL A 652 -16.77 48.88 17.02
CA VAL A 652 -17.51 50.06 17.46
C VAL A 652 -18.95 49.94 16.97
N VAL A 653 -19.92 50.16 17.85
CA VAL A 653 -21.35 50.05 17.53
C VAL A 653 -22.06 51.38 17.79
N ALA A 654 -22.73 51.91 16.78
CA ALA A 654 -23.58 53.09 16.91
C ALA A 654 -24.94 52.74 17.56
N LEU A 655 -25.33 53.54 18.54
CA LEU A 655 -26.58 53.39 19.29
C LEU A 655 -27.68 54.31 18.73
N PRO A 656 -28.94 53.84 18.62
CA PRO A 656 -30.08 54.72 18.35
C PRO A 656 -30.25 55.79 19.44
N ALA A 657 -30.85 56.93 19.08
CA ALA A 657 -31.02 58.07 19.99
C ALA A 657 -31.67 57.70 21.34
N MET A 658 -32.67 56.83 21.32
CA MET A 658 -33.35 56.35 22.52
C MET A 658 -32.42 55.55 23.45
N ALA A 659 -31.61 54.63 22.91
CA ALA A 659 -30.63 53.88 23.70
C ALA A 659 -29.53 54.81 24.25
N ARG A 660 -29.15 55.85 23.49
CA ARG A 660 -28.23 56.88 23.99
C ARG A 660 -28.84 57.64 25.16
N GLN A 661 -30.10 58.06 25.07
CA GLN A 661 -30.76 58.80 26.14
C GLN A 661 -30.86 57.97 27.43
N ALA A 662 -31.21 56.68 27.33
CA ALA A 662 -31.22 55.77 28.47
C ALA A 662 -29.81 55.61 29.06
N LEU A 663 -28.79 55.47 28.21
CA LEU A 663 -27.40 55.35 28.63
C LEU A 663 -26.86 56.62 29.29
N THR A 664 -27.24 57.81 28.81
CA THR A 664 -26.86 59.10 29.43
C THR A 664 -27.33 59.17 30.88
N ARG A 665 -28.62 58.88 31.12
CA ARG A 665 -29.19 58.89 32.48
C ARG A 665 -28.48 57.86 33.36
N HIS A 666 -28.27 56.66 32.84
CA HIS A 666 -27.59 55.59 33.54
C HIS A 666 -26.16 55.96 33.96
N LEU A 667 -25.39 56.59 33.08
CA LEU A 667 -24.01 57.00 33.36
C LEU A 667 -23.91 58.13 34.39
N ALA A 668 -24.98 58.92 34.57
CA ALA A 668 -25.06 59.97 35.58
C ALA A 668 -25.43 59.40 36.95
N ASP A 669 -26.40 58.47 36.99
CA ASP A 669 -27.02 58.02 38.24
C ASP A 669 -26.36 56.76 38.84
N PHE A 670 -25.78 55.88 38.00
CA PHE A 670 -25.37 54.53 38.42
C PHE A 670 -23.93 54.14 38.05
N THR A 671 -23.17 55.00 37.37
CA THR A 671 -21.79 54.70 36.97
C THR A 671 -20.82 55.70 37.59
N GLY A 672 -19.75 55.20 38.23
CA GLY A 672 -18.69 56.03 38.77
C GLY A 672 -18.04 56.96 37.74
N ALA A 673 -17.38 58.02 38.21
CA ALA A 673 -16.72 59.01 37.35
C ALA A 673 -15.42 58.48 36.71
N ASP A 674 -14.80 57.46 37.31
CA ASP A 674 -13.57 56.83 36.81
C ASP A 674 -13.78 56.29 35.37
N PRO A 675 -12.88 56.61 34.41
CA PRO A 675 -12.91 56.04 33.06
C PRO A 675 -13.00 54.50 33.04
N GLU A 676 -12.42 53.80 34.01
CA GLU A 676 -12.43 52.35 34.09
C GLU A 676 -13.61 51.77 34.89
N ALA A 677 -14.52 52.62 35.41
CA ALA A 677 -15.73 52.19 36.08
C ALA A 677 -16.62 51.36 35.14
N LEU A 678 -17.15 50.24 35.63
CA LEU A 678 -18.10 49.42 34.89
C LEU A 678 -19.40 50.21 34.68
N VAL A 679 -19.87 50.25 33.44
CA VAL A 679 -21.14 50.90 33.08
C VAL A 679 -22.29 50.18 33.78
N PHE A 680 -22.35 48.86 33.65
CA PHE A 680 -23.44 48.07 34.22
C PHE A 680 -22.94 47.20 35.39
N THR A 681 -23.44 47.51 36.58
CA THR A 681 -23.14 46.79 37.83
C THR A 681 -24.41 46.20 38.44
N GLY A 682 -24.25 45.17 39.26
CA GLY A 682 -25.30 44.68 40.14
C GLY A 682 -25.38 45.50 41.42
N ASP A 683 -26.12 44.99 42.40
CA ASP A 683 -26.19 45.62 43.72
C ASP A 683 -24.79 45.72 44.37
N LYS A 684 -24.56 46.80 45.11
CA LYS A 684 -23.25 47.15 45.72
C LYS A 684 -22.11 47.33 44.70
N ASP A 685 -22.45 47.75 43.48
CA ASP A 685 -21.51 48.06 42.39
C ASP A 685 -20.58 46.91 41.96
N MET A 686 -21.00 45.69 42.26
CA MET A 686 -20.27 44.48 41.86
C MET A 686 -20.51 44.13 40.38
N PRO A 687 -19.57 43.45 39.71
CA PRO A 687 -19.74 43.08 38.30
C PRO A 687 -20.95 42.14 38.09
N LEU A 688 -21.67 42.36 36.98
CA LEU A 688 -22.92 41.65 36.69
C LEU A 688 -22.73 40.15 36.44
N ARG A 689 -23.49 39.34 37.16
CA ARG A 689 -23.68 37.90 36.91
C ARG A 689 -25.10 37.63 36.42
N THR A 690 -25.26 36.82 35.37
CA THR A 690 -26.57 36.55 34.74
C THR A 690 -27.59 35.99 35.74
N GLY A 691 -27.16 35.08 36.62
CA GLY A 691 -28.04 34.47 37.63
C GLY A 691 -28.55 35.49 38.65
N ASN A 692 -27.66 36.34 39.15
CA ASN A 692 -28.01 37.38 40.13
C ASN A 692 -28.94 38.42 39.50
N PHE A 693 -28.63 38.89 38.29
CA PHE A 693 -29.46 39.82 37.54
C PHE A 693 -30.89 39.28 37.35
N ARG A 694 -31.03 38.05 36.83
CA ARG A 694 -32.36 37.48 36.56
C ARG A 694 -33.23 37.39 37.82
N ARG A 695 -32.61 37.11 38.96
CA ARG A 695 -33.29 37.06 40.27
C ARG A 695 -33.66 38.46 40.74
N ALA A 696 -32.73 39.41 40.65
CA ALA A 696 -32.94 40.80 41.08
C ALA A 696 -34.10 41.48 40.34
N VAL A 697 -34.24 41.23 39.03
CA VAL A 697 -35.31 41.85 38.22
C VAL A 697 -36.56 40.99 38.07
N LYS A 698 -36.66 39.86 38.78
CA LYS A 698 -37.75 38.88 38.63
C LYS A 698 -38.06 38.59 37.16
N TRP A 699 -37.02 38.22 36.39
CA TRP A 699 -37.04 38.21 34.92
C TRP A 699 -38.26 37.52 34.30
N SER A 700 -38.70 36.38 34.82
CA SER A 700 -39.88 35.67 34.31
C SER A 700 -41.17 36.47 34.43
N THR A 701 -41.36 37.19 35.54
CA THR A 701 -42.52 38.04 35.79
C THR A 701 -42.46 39.27 34.87
N ALA A 702 -41.30 39.93 34.79
CA ALA A 702 -41.13 41.09 33.92
C ALA A 702 -41.37 40.77 32.43
N LEU A 703 -41.02 39.56 31.97
CA LEU A 703 -41.35 39.11 30.61
C LEU A 703 -42.86 38.97 30.39
N ALA A 704 -43.57 38.40 31.38
CA ALA A 704 -45.02 38.23 31.28
C ALA A 704 -45.74 39.59 31.26
N ASP A 705 -45.35 40.51 32.15
CA ASP A 705 -45.96 41.84 32.27
C ASP A 705 -45.68 42.71 31.03
N ALA A 706 -44.53 42.53 30.40
CA ALA A 706 -44.17 43.21 29.14
C ALA A 706 -44.76 42.54 27.88
N GLY A 707 -45.55 41.47 28.03
CA GLY A 707 -46.15 40.76 26.91
C GLY A 707 -45.13 40.13 25.97
N MET A 708 -44.00 39.66 26.50
CA MET A 708 -42.91 39.08 25.70
C MET A 708 -43.27 37.66 25.21
N PRO A 709 -42.70 37.21 24.08
CA PRO A 709 -42.92 35.85 23.58
C PRO A 709 -42.56 34.77 24.62
N VAL A 710 -43.28 33.66 24.61
CA VAL A 710 -43.00 32.51 25.50
C VAL A 710 -41.59 31.98 25.24
N GLY A 711 -40.85 31.70 26.32
CA GLY A 711 -39.48 31.20 26.24
C GLY A 711 -38.42 32.26 25.89
N PHE A 712 -38.77 33.55 25.89
CA PHE A 712 -37.81 34.62 25.64
C PHE A 712 -36.70 34.66 26.69
N HIS A 713 -35.44 34.70 26.26
CA HIS A 713 -34.28 34.82 27.12
C HIS A 713 -33.59 36.17 26.90
N PHE A 714 -32.79 36.61 27.88
CA PHE A 714 -32.02 37.86 27.75
C PHE A 714 -31.22 37.95 26.43
N HIS A 715 -30.65 36.83 25.96
CA HIS A 715 -29.86 36.83 24.72
C HIS A 715 -30.72 37.05 23.47
N ASP A 716 -32.04 36.85 23.56
CA ASP A 716 -32.95 37.06 22.44
C ASP A 716 -33.22 38.55 22.22
N LEU A 717 -32.89 39.45 23.17
CA LEU A 717 -32.81 40.89 22.91
C LEU A 717 -31.81 41.20 21.79
N ARG A 718 -30.65 40.54 21.82
CA ARG A 718 -29.66 40.65 20.75
C ARG A 718 -30.20 40.06 19.44
N HIS A 719 -30.94 38.94 19.52
CA HIS A 719 -31.53 38.31 18.34
C HIS A 719 -32.56 39.24 17.67
N THR A 720 -33.46 39.84 18.47
CA THR A 720 -34.37 40.91 18.05
C THR A 720 -33.63 42.06 17.38
N GLY A 721 -32.56 42.57 18.00
CA GLY A 721 -31.76 43.65 17.43
C GLY A 721 -31.07 43.32 16.10
N ASN A 722 -30.74 42.05 15.87
CA ASN A 722 -30.21 41.56 14.60
C ASN A 722 -31.31 41.44 13.54
N HIS A 723 -32.49 40.97 13.93
CA HIS A 723 -33.65 40.88 13.03
C HIS A 723 -34.08 42.27 12.55
N LEU A 724 -34.24 43.23 13.46
CA LEU A 724 -34.54 44.64 13.14
C LEU A 724 -33.48 45.28 12.23
N ALA A 725 -32.22 44.86 12.36
CA ALA A 725 -31.14 45.28 11.47
C ALA A 725 -31.35 44.86 10.04
N ALA A 726 -31.65 43.57 9.87
CA ALA A 726 -31.80 42.97 8.56
C ALA A 726 -33.04 43.54 7.89
N ALA A 727 -34.12 43.69 8.66
CA ALA A 727 -35.34 44.38 8.27
C ALA A 727 -35.11 45.87 7.92
N SER A 728 -34.02 46.52 8.31
CA SER A 728 -33.72 47.90 7.87
C SER A 728 -33.12 48.00 6.46
N GLY A 729 -32.76 46.88 5.83
CA GLY A 729 -32.16 46.84 4.49
C GLY A 729 -30.64 46.95 4.46
N ALA A 730 -29.99 46.75 5.61
CA ALA A 730 -28.53 46.67 5.67
C ALA A 730 -28.00 45.50 4.83
N SER A 731 -26.92 45.74 4.10
CA SER A 731 -26.23 44.71 3.32
C SER A 731 -25.67 43.61 4.23
N THR A 732 -25.42 42.43 3.65
CA THR A 732 -24.86 41.29 4.40
C THR A 732 -23.54 41.66 5.08
N ARG A 733 -22.70 42.48 4.43
CA ARG A 733 -21.41 42.92 4.96
C ARG A 733 -21.57 43.90 6.13
N GLU A 734 -22.49 44.85 6.03
CA GLU A 734 -22.82 45.76 7.14
C GLU A 734 -23.40 45.00 8.33
N LEU A 735 -24.24 44.00 8.07
CA LEU A 735 -24.76 43.10 9.09
C LEU A 735 -23.63 42.30 9.76
N ILE A 736 -22.72 41.70 9.00
CA ILE A 736 -21.56 40.94 9.54
C ILE A 736 -20.71 41.82 10.46
N HIS A 737 -20.33 43.01 9.97
CA HIS A 737 -19.52 43.97 10.72
C HIS A 737 -20.23 44.38 12.01
N ARG A 738 -21.52 44.73 11.91
CA ARG A 738 -22.31 45.16 13.08
C ARG A 738 -22.59 44.02 14.07
N MET A 739 -22.75 42.78 13.59
CA MET A 739 -22.98 41.60 14.43
C MET A 739 -21.69 41.04 15.08
N GLY A 740 -20.52 41.38 14.56
CA GLY A 740 -19.25 40.80 14.99
C GLY A 740 -19.17 39.29 14.71
N HIS A 741 -19.75 38.84 13.59
CA HIS A 741 -19.71 37.45 13.16
C HIS A 741 -18.47 37.19 12.30
N ALA A 742 -17.75 36.11 12.58
CA ALA A 742 -16.60 35.71 11.77
C ALA A 742 -17.00 34.95 10.48
N SER A 743 -18.27 34.53 10.35
CA SER A 743 -18.76 33.72 9.23
C SER A 743 -19.97 34.38 8.56
N MET A 744 -19.96 34.45 7.23
CA MET A 744 -21.09 34.94 6.43
C MET A 744 -22.35 34.08 6.62
N ARG A 745 -22.19 32.76 6.78
CA ARG A 745 -23.31 31.83 6.94
C ARG A 745 -24.18 32.16 8.15
N THR A 746 -23.58 32.67 9.23
CA THR A 746 -24.32 33.11 10.43
C THR A 746 -25.14 34.37 10.16
N ALA A 747 -24.70 35.24 9.25
CA ALA A 747 -25.43 36.45 8.87
C ALA A 747 -26.62 36.16 7.94
N LEU A 748 -26.49 35.16 7.06
CA LEU A 748 -27.56 34.75 6.14
C LEU A 748 -28.82 34.25 6.85
N ILE A 749 -28.71 33.76 8.10
CA ILE A 749 -29.87 33.36 8.93
C ILE A 749 -30.86 34.52 9.10
N TYR A 750 -30.40 35.77 8.99
CA TYR A 750 -31.23 36.96 9.16
C TYR A 750 -31.71 37.55 7.83
N GLN A 751 -31.29 37.02 6.68
CA GLN A 751 -31.58 37.55 5.35
C GLN A 751 -32.64 36.75 4.60
N HIS A 752 -33.66 36.26 5.29
CA HIS A 752 -34.80 35.66 4.62
C HIS A 752 -35.62 36.75 3.92
N ALA A 753 -35.83 36.61 2.60
CA ALA A 753 -36.66 37.51 1.83
C ALA A 753 -38.13 37.31 2.23
N THR A 754 -38.73 38.31 2.85
CA THR A 754 -40.18 38.35 3.08
C THR A 754 -40.84 39.23 2.02
N SER A 755 -42.08 38.93 1.66
CA SER A 755 -42.88 39.72 0.70
C SER A 755 -43.14 41.16 1.18
N GLU A 756 -43.19 41.39 2.49
CA GLU A 756 -43.26 42.73 3.09
C GLU A 756 -41.97 43.53 2.87
N ARG A 757 -40.79 42.89 2.98
CA ARG A 757 -39.50 43.55 2.76
C ARG A 757 -39.35 44.04 1.32
N ASP A 758 -39.86 43.26 0.36
CA ASP A 758 -39.83 43.63 -1.06
C ASP A 758 -40.66 44.91 -1.32
N ARG A 759 -41.83 45.03 -0.68
CA ARG A 759 -42.65 46.27 -0.72
C ARG A 759 -41.95 47.46 -0.09
N GLU A 760 -41.31 47.28 1.07
CA GLU A 760 -40.55 48.36 1.72
C GLU A 760 -39.30 48.77 0.91
N ILE A 761 -38.68 47.83 0.20
CA ILE A 761 -37.59 48.12 -0.74
C ILE A 761 -38.12 48.95 -1.91
N ALA A 762 -39.26 48.58 -2.49
CA ALA A 762 -39.92 49.35 -3.55
C ALA A 762 -40.26 50.78 -3.09
N GLU A 763 -40.86 50.95 -1.91
CA GLU A 763 -41.14 52.27 -1.33
C GLU A 763 -39.88 53.09 -1.04
N SER A 764 -38.79 52.43 -0.62
CA SER A 764 -37.49 53.09 -0.42
C SER A 764 -36.90 53.54 -1.76
N MET A 765 -37.06 52.75 -2.82
CA MET A 765 -36.69 53.10 -4.19
C MET A 765 -37.51 54.30 -4.67
N ASP A 766 -38.82 54.32 -4.43
CA ASP A 766 -39.68 55.47 -4.74
C ASP A 766 -39.23 56.75 -4.03
N LYS A 767 -38.88 56.66 -2.73
CA LYS A 767 -38.33 57.79 -1.98
C LYS A 767 -36.99 58.28 -2.55
N ARG A 768 -36.12 57.38 -3.03
CA ARG A 768 -34.84 57.74 -3.66
C ARG A 768 -35.04 58.37 -5.05
N ILE A 769 -35.95 57.81 -5.86
CA ILE A 769 -36.35 58.35 -7.15
C ILE A 769 -36.94 59.75 -6.97
N ALA A 770 -37.87 59.93 -6.03
CA ALA A 770 -38.46 61.23 -5.70
C ALA A 770 -37.43 62.25 -5.17
N ARG A 771 -36.39 61.81 -4.44
CA ARG A 771 -35.30 62.67 -3.98
C ARG A 771 -34.39 63.12 -5.13
N SER A 772 -34.17 62.26 -6.12
CA SER A 772 -33.41 62.56 -7.34
C SER A 772 -34.21 63.38 -8.37
N ALA A 773 -35.53 63.27 -8.34
CA ALA A 773 -36.45 63.99 -9.22
C ALA A 773 -36.80 65.41 -8.74
N LYS A 774 -36.26 65.89 -7.61
CA LYS A 774 -36.39 67.30 -7.24
C LYS A 774 -35.52 68.16 -8.19
N PRO A 775 -36.10 69.04 -9.01
CA PRO A 775 -35.32 69.89 -9.89
C PRO A 775 -34.44 70.83 -9.04
N LYS A 776 -33.17 70.96 -9.42
CA LYS A 776 -32.29 72.02 -8.92
C LYS A 776 -33.02 73.35 -9.16
N ARG A 777 -33.47 74.00 -8.09
CA ARG A 777 -33.90 75.40 -8.15
C ARG A 777 -32.71 76.22 -8.65
N ALA A 778 -32.76 76.61 -9.92
CA ALA A 778 -31.92 77.66 -10.47
C ALA A 778 -32.32 78.97 -9.80
N GLY A 779 -31.37 79.62 -9.14
CA GLY A 779 -31.61 80.88 -8.45
C GLY A 779 -30.36 81.39 -7.75
N GLN A 780 -29.52 82.08 -8.52
CA GLN A 780 -28.96 83.42 -8.25
C GLN A 780 -27.50 83.54 -8.68
N ASP A 781 -27.35 83.96 -9.93
CA ASP A 781 -26.14 84.58 -10.45
C ASP A 781 -26.12 86.04 -9.97
N LYS A 782 -25.21 86.36 -9.03
CA LYS A 782 -24.82 87.74 -8.69
C LYS A 782 -23.38 87.74 -8.18
N ARG A 783 -22.54 88.59 -8.81
CA ARG A 783 -21.16 89.04 -8.47
C ARG A 783 -20.05 88.04 -8.82
N ARG A 784 -19.02 88.36 -9.61
CA ARG A 784 -18.33 89.63 -9.90
C ARG A 784 -17.54 89.47 -11.22
N ARG A 785 -17.78 90.34 -12.21
CA ARG A 785 -16.73 90.80 -13.14
C ARG A 785 -16.25 92.16 -12.64
N ARG A 786 -14.99 92.22 -12.22
CA ARG A 786 -14.15 93.42 -12.20
C ARG A 786 -12.82 92.95 -12.77
N GLU A 787 -12.64 93.23 -14.05
CA GLU A 787 -11.38 93.43 -14.78
C GLU A 787 -11.79 93.71 -16.23
N GLY A 788 -11.43 94.90 -16.71
CA GLY A 788 -11.84 95.46 -18.01
C GLY A 788 -12.90 96.54 -17.87
#